data_AF-A0A101IQA1-F1
#
_entry.id   AF-A0A101IQA1-F1
#
_cell.length_a   1.000
_cell.length_b   1.000
_cell.length_c   1.000
_cell.angle_alpha   90.00
_cell.angle_beta   90.00
_cell.angle_gamma   90.00
#
_symmetry.space_group_name_H-M   'P 1'
#
loop_
_entity.id
_entity.type
_entity.pdbx_description
1 polymer ?
#
loop_
_entity_poly.entity_id
_entity_poly.type
_entity_poly.pdbx_seq_one_letter_code
_entity_poly.pdbx_strand_id
1 'polypeptide(L)'
;LGAWWLDRHPESPLRSEWVYYKDQVQHDFSAFPKKAGDLKILDPSCGSGHFLVEAFHMLLAMRQEEGESLEAAIAGIVRDNLHGLEIDPRCIQIAGFAVAMEAWKAGFPTDEYLPLPNLACVGLPIRAEKAEWLKLAAGDGLLEGELEEYYDHFKNADSLGSLIQIHGERTLVPHEMLMQKLGAALAKEKAIGDPVAEAFGETASGVLKAVQYFQRKDFHIVVMNPPFLGRGKQSEYLRQYCDSLFQYSKDDLATCFIEICQRFSISGGYYSSVTPQNWQFLKKYEALRIQKLENQTLISIIRLGEHAFESQSAAGAFVSLIIFLNKHPSIQSNYFALNSSDFESPLEKADSIIKENGILINQRSQLNNPDNRILIEEMSSAKLLQRYADTPQGLKTGDDNRYRREFWELQLLSDRWKYYQSTPEKENRSFEGMHFVIDWSESGQNMARLQGLSAWGKRGVAVGQMRELPTSLYLGVIQDSNINVIIPNNPKHLSAIWMFLNSKEFRINCRKLDQKISVTNATMGQVPFDLDRWQKVAEEQYPNGLPEPHSDDPTQWLFKGNIAGSEQPLHVAIARMLGYRWPEQPADNPLDVLADRDGIVCIPPVWGERPAVELLRSILAAAYGSDWSPRKEEELLKQAGYTKNGGLEGFLRDEFFASHSKLFHHRPFIWQVWDGTKDGFSVLLNYHKLDRKTLEKLIYTYLGAWITQQKDEVRQEKPGAEKRLAAAEALKVKLEQIL
;
A
#
# COMPACT_ATOMS: atom_id res chain seq x y z
N LEU A 1 16.53 -6.24 -27.45
CA LEU A 1 16.50 -6.82 -28.80
C LEU A 1 16.85 -5.78 -29.85
N GLY A 2 16.06 -4.72 -30.04
CA GLY A 2 16.36 -3.67 -31.02
C GLY A 2 17.74 -3.01 -30.87
N ALA A 3 18.16 -2.71 -29.63
CA ALA A 3 19.50 -2.17 -29.36
C ALA A 3 20.65 -3.05 -29.89
N TRP A 4 20.52 -4.37 -29.80
CA TRP A 4 21.52 -5.31 -30.33
C TRP A 4 21.58 -5.27 -31.85
N TRP A 5 20.42 -5.18 -32.49
CA TRP A 5 20.37 -5.11 -33.95
C TRP A 5 20.95 -3.80 -34.48
N LEU A 6 20.58 -2.66 -33.89
CA LEU A 6 21.08 -1.35 -34.31
C LEU A 6 22.57 -1.14 -34.02
N ASP A 7 23.14 -1.79 -32.99
CA ASP A 7 24.59 -1.80 -32.77
C ASP A 7 25.35 -2.43 -33.95
N ARG A 8 24.74 -3.44 -34.59
CA ARG A 8 25.33 -4.20 -35.71
C ARG A 8 24.96 -3.65 -37.08
N HIS A 9 23.77 -3.08 -37.18
CA HIS A 9 23.18 -2.50 -38.38
C HIS A 9 22.76 -1.05 -38.10
N PRO A 10 23.71 -0.10 -37.93
CA PRO A 10 23.40 1.28 -37.53
C PRO A 10 22.49 2.02 -38.51
N GLU A 11 22.57 1.64 -39.79
CA GLU A 11 21.78 2.21 -40.89
C GLU A 11 20.45 1.47 -41.15
N SER A 12 20.09 0.49 -40.30
CA SER A 12 18.84 -0.26 -40.48
C SER A 12 17.63 0.67 -40.41
N PRO A 13 16.69 0.59 -41.39
CA PRO A 13 15.49 1.41 -41.39
C PRO A 13 14.56 1.10 -40.20
N LEU A 14 14.70 -0.07 -39.56
CA LEU A 14 13.91 -0.50 -38.40
C LEU A 14 14.07 0.43 -37.19
N ARG A 15 15.12 1.26 -37.17
CA ARG A 15 15.34 2.27 -36.14
C ARG A 15 14.15 3.22 -35.95
N SER A 16 13.44 3.57 -37.02
CA SER A 16 12.28 4.48 -36.93
C SER A 16 11.06 3.82 -36.28
N GLU A 17 10.98 2.50 -36.29
CA GLU A 17 9.86 1.72 -35.75
C GLU A 17 10.06 1.37 -34.27
N TRP A 18 11.31 1.24 -33.81
CA TRP A 18 11.64 0.85 -32.43
C TRP A 18 11.73 2.05 -31.49
N VAL A 19 10.58 2.68 -31.25
CA VAL A 19 10.41 3.93 -30.48
C VAL A 19 10.89 3.88 -29.02
N TYR A 20 11.06 2.69 -28.44
CA TYR A 20 11.58 2.49 -27.07
C TYR A 20 13.11 2.44 -27.00
N TYR A 21 13.81 2.48 -28.14
CA TYR A 21 15.27 2.51 -28.17
C TYR A 21 15.79 3.85 -27.64
N LYS A 22 16.85 3.80 -26.81
CA LYS A 22 17.46 4.97 -26.17
C LYS A 22 18.97 4.98 -26.41
N ASP A 23 19.45 5.95 -27.19
CA ASP A 23 20.87 6.10 -27.54
C ASP A 23 21.81 6.29 -26.34
N GLN A 24 21.27 6.80 -25.22
CA GLN A 24 22.05 7.06 -24.01
C GLN A 24 22.44 5.77 -23.26
N VAL A 25 21.76 4.66 -23.53
CA VAL A 25 21.98 3.39 -22.83
C VAL A 25 23.22 2.71 -23.41
N GLN A 26 24.20 2.47 -22.55
CA GLN A 26 25.41 1.74 -22.94
C GLN A 26 25.14 0.23 -22.94
N HIS A 27 25.52 -0.42 -24.04
CA HIS A 27 25.35 -1.86 -24.22
C HIS A 27 26.70 -2.54 -24.51
N ASP A 28 26.79 -3.83 -24.19
CA ASP A 28 27.90 -4.73 -24.51
C ASP A 28 27.31 -6.01 -25.11
N PHE A 29 27.41 -6.12 -26.43
CA PHE A 29 26.93 -7.28 -27.19
C PHE A 29 28.06 -8.22 -27.62
N SER A 30 29.22 -8.18 -26.94
CA SER A 30 30.38 -9.02 -27.30
C SER A 30 30.10 -10.52 -27.22
N ALA A 31 29.14 -10.95 -26.39
CA ALA A 31 28.71 -12.33 -26.25
C ALA A 31 27.54 -12.73 -27.18
N PHE A 32 27.02 -11.80 -27.98
CA PHE A 32 25.85 -12.03 -28.82
C PHE A 32 26.26 -12.59 -30.20
N PRO A 33 25.35 -13.31 -30.87
CA PRO A 33 25.65 -13.89 -32.17
C PRO A 33 25.71 -12.81 -33.25
N LYS A 34 26.19 -13.21 -34.43
CA LYS A 34 26.27 -12.32 -35.58
C LYS A 34 24.98 -12.24 -36.38
N LYS A 35 24.17 -13.30 -36.37
CA LYS A 35 22.94 -13.43 -37.15
C LYS A 35 21.71 -13.48 -36.24
N ALA A 36 20.58 -12.97 -36.71
CA ALA A 36 19.29 -13.07 -36.04
C ALA A 36 18.88 -14.53 -35.79
N GLY A 37 19.17 -15.43 -36.72
CA GLY A 37 18.85 -16.85 -36.59
C GLY A 37 19.53 -17.59 -35.42
N ASP A 38 20.66 -17.10 -34.93
CA ASP A 38 21.42 -17.74 -33.84
C ASP A 38 21.05 -17.19 -32.44
N LEU A 39 20.24 -16.12 -32.38
CA LEU A 39 19.83 -15.50 -31.12
C LEU A 39 18.84 -16.40 -30.38
N LYS A 40 18.96 -16.48 -29.05
CA LYS A 40 18.09 -17.32 -28.22
C LYS A 40 17.47 -16.49 -27.13
N ILE A 41 16.14 -16.51 -27.08
CA ILE A 41 15.31 -15.76 -26.12
C ILE A 41 14.53 -16.75 -25.28
N LEU A 42 14.50 -16.53 -23.97
CA LEU A 42 13.70 -17.30 -23.02
C LEU A 42 12.77 -16.37 -22.23
N ASP A 43 11.50 -16.76 -22.10
CA ASP A 43 10.62 -16.29 -21.04
C ASP A 43 10.33 -17.43 -20.04
N PRO A 44 10.94 -17.41 -18.84
CA PRO A 44 10.79 -18.50 -17.87
C PRO A 44 9.46 -18.48 -17.10
N SER A 45 8.55 -17.55 -17.38
CA SER A 45 7.20 -17.52 -16.80
C SER A 45 6.24 -16.87 -17.78
N CYS A 46 6.14 -17.47 -18.98
CA CYS A 46 5.65 -16.77 -20.16
C CYS A 46 4.14 -16.48 -20.17
N GLY A 47 3.36 -17.09 -19.27
CA GLY A 47 1.91 -16.96 -19.26
C GLY A 47 1.34 -17.30 -20.63
N SER A 48 0.60 -16.35 -21.21
CA SER A 48 0.02 -16.46 -22.56
C SER A 48 0.96 -16.07 -23.71
N GLY A 49 2.25 -15.83 -23.45
CA GLY A 49 3.28 -15.68 -24.48
C GLY A 49 3.46 -14.28 -25.06
N HIS A 50 2.98 -13.22 -24.39
CA HIS A 50 3.02 -11.85 -24.93
C HIS A 50 4.45 -11.34 -25.25
N PHE A 51 5.45 -11.63 -24.40
CA PHE A 51 6.85 -11.29 -24.71
C PHE A 51 7.39 -12.07 -25.90
N LEU A 52 6.96 -13.32 -26.10
CA LEU A 52 7.39 -14.16 -27.21
C LEU A 52 6.78 -13.68 -28.54
N VAL A 53 5.51 -13.25 -28.52
CA VAL A 53 4.83 -12.60 -29.65
C VAL A 53 5.54 -11.32 -30.06
N GLU A 54 5.88 -10.45 -29.10
CA GLU A 54 6.59 -9.22 -29.43
C GLU A 54 8.00 -9.49 -29.98
N ALA A 55 8.72 -10.45 -29.38
CA ALA A 55 10.00 -10.89 -29.89
C ALA A 55 9.91 -11.50 -31.30
N PHE A 56 8.82 -12.22 -31.62
CA PHE A 56 8.56 -12.78 -32.95
C PHE A 56 8.57 -11.69 -34.03
N HIS A 57 7.82 -10.61 -33.83
CA HIS A 57 7.72 -9.53 -34.82
C HIS A 57 9.07 -8.83 -35.04
N MET A 58 9.80 -8.54 -33.95
CA MET A 58 11.12 -7.94 -34.06
C MET A 58 12.11 -8.86 -34.79
N LEU A 59 12.13 -10.16 -34.48
CA LEU A 59 13.01 -11.12 -35.14
C LEU A 59 12.65 -11.33 -36.61
N LEU A 60 11.36 -11.31 -36.96
CA LEU A 60 10.91 -11.44 -38.34
C LEU A 60 11.45 -10.29 -39.19
N ALA A 61 11.30 -9.06 -38.70
CA ALA A 61 11.85 -7.88 -39.37
C ALA A 61 13.38 -7.98 -39.56
N MET A 62 14.11 -8.41 -38.53
CA MET A 62 15.57 -8.61 -38.60
C MET A 62 15.96 -9.68 -39.64
N ARG A 63 15.33 -10.85 -39.62
CA ARG A 63 15.65 -11.97 -40.51
C ARG A 63 15.32 -11.67 -41.97
N GLN A 64 14.26 -10.91 -42.22
CA GLN A 64 13.95 -10.42 -43.56
C GLN A 64 14.98 -9.40 -44.06
N GLU A 65 15.48 -8.52 -43.17
CA GLU A 65 16.59 -7.61 -43.51
C GLU A 65 17.90 -8.37 -43.78
N GLU A 66 18.12 -9.53 -43.14
CA GLU A 66 19.22 -10.48 -43.46
C GLU A 66 19.02 -11.22 -44.80
N GLY A 67 17.85 -11.06 -45.46
CA GLY A 67 17.54 -11.65 -46.75
C GLY A 67 16.96 -13.08 -46.69
N GLU A 68 16.51 -13.54 -45.53
CA GLU A 68 15.77 -14.81 -45.43
C GLU A 68 14.40 -14.72 -46.11
N SER A 69 13.91 -15.82 -46.68
CA SER A 69 12.52 -15.89 -47.14
C SER A 69 11.58 -15.78 -45.94
N LEU A 70 10.36 -15.31 -46.17
CA LEU A 70 9.35 -15.15 -45.13
C LEU A 70 9.11 -16.48 -44.38
N GLU A 71 8.95 -17.57 -45.11
CA GLU A 71 8.70 -18.91 -44.57
C GLU A 71 9.90 -19.43 -43.76
N ALA A 72 11.12 -19.25 -44.29
CA ALA A 72 12.35 -19.67 -43.61
C ALA A 72 12.58 -18.88 -42.31
N ALA A 73 12.34 -17.57 -42.34
CA ALA A 73 12.44 -16.69 -41.19
C ALA A 73 11.44 -17.10 -40.10
N ILE A 74 10.16 -17.26 -40.45
CA ILE A 74 9.11 -17.67 -39.50
C ILE A 74 9.41 -19.05 -38.91
N ALA A 75 9.74 -20.03 -39.75
CA ALA A 75 10.07 -21.38 -39.30
C ALA A 75 11.29 -21.38 -38.35
N GLY A 76 12.32 -20.60 -38.66
CA GLY A 76 13.50 -20.45 -37.82
C GLY A 76 13.21 -19.75 -36.49
N ILE A 77 12.32 -18.75 -36.47
CA ILE A 77 11.95 -18.05 -35.23
C ILE A 77 11.27 -18.99 -34.25
N VAL A 78 10.31 -19.77 -34.74
CA VAL A 78 9.54 -20.71 -33.93
C VAL A 78 10.41 -21.88 -33.44
N ARG A 79 11.29 -22.40 -34.32
CA ARG A 79 12.14 -23.55 -34.03
C ARG A 79 13.38 -23.23 -33.21
N ASP A 80 14.01 -22.07 -33.41
CA ASP A 80 15.37 -21.82 -32.93
C ASP A 80 15.46 -20.62 -31.97
N ASN A 81 14.67 -19.56 -32.17
CA ASN A 81 14.83 -18.31 -31.43
C ASN A 81 14.01 -18.25 -30.12
N LEU A 82 12.72 -18.55 -30.18
CA LEU A 82 11.77 -18.30 -29.08
C LEU A 82 11.64 -19.51 -28.15
N HIS A 83 11.78 -19.30 -26.84
CA HIS A 83 11.60 -20.35 -25.84
C HIS A 83 10.78 -19.83 -24.66
N GLY A 84 9.97 -20.69 -24.06
CA GLY A 84 9.09 -20.30 -22.96
C GLY A 84 8.78 -21.42 -21.98
N LEU A 85 8.73 -21.08 -20.69
CA LEU A 85 8.36 -21.98 -19.61
C LEU A 85 7.14 -21.40 -18.88
N GLU A 86 6.21 -22.27 -18.49
CA GLU A 86 5.02 -21.87 -17.75
C GLU A 86 4.58 -22.99 -16.81
N ILE A 87 4.08 -22.62 -15.64
CA ILE A 87 3.61 -23.57 -14.64
C ILE A 87 2.22 -24.12 -14.99
N ASP A 88 1.35 -23.30 -15.60
CA ASP A 88 0.00 -23.73 -15.99
C ASP A 88 -0.04 -24.33 -17.42
N PRO A 89 -0.46 -25.60 -17.58
CA PRO A 89 -0.53 -26.26 -18.88
C PRO A 89 -1.51 -25.59 -19.86
N ARG A 90 -2.52 -24.86 -19.38
CA ARG A 90 -3.46 -24.12 -20.24
C ARG A 90 -2.80 -22.85 -20.78
N CYS A 91 -2.04 -22.15 -19.93
CA CYS A 91 -1.34 -20.94 -20.34
C CYS A 91 -0.28 -21.24 -21.39
N ILE A 92 0.51 -22.31 -21.24
CA ILE A 92 1.51 -22.69 -22.25
C ILE A 92 0.89 -23.07 -23.59
N GLN A 93 -0.30 -23.70 -23.59
CA GLN A 93 -1.05 -23.99 -24.81
C GLN A 93 -1.52 -22.71 -25.50
N ILE A 94 -2.01 -21.73 -24.73
CA ILE A 94 -2.39 -20.41 -25.25
C ILE A 94 -1.17 -19.70 -25.83
N ALA A 95 -0.01 -19.76 -25.16
CA ALA A 95 1.24 -19.19 -25.68
C ALA A 95 1.67 -19.83 -27.01
N GLY A 96 1.59 -21.17 -27.11
CA GLY A 96 1.89 -21.89 -28.34
C GLY A 96 0.94 -21.53 -29.47
N PHE A 97 -0.36 -21.42 -29.17
CA PHE A 97 -1.36 -20.96 -30.13
C PHE A 97 -1.13 -19.52 -30.56
N ALA A 98 -0.77 -18.61 -29.63
CA ALA A 98 -0.49 -17.22 -29.95
C ALA A 98 0.69 -17.08 -30.92
N VAL A 99 1.81 -17.77 -30.65
CA VAL A 99 2.97 -17.78 -31.56
C VAL A 99 2.62 -18.37 -32.93
N ALA A 100 1.86 -19.46 -32.98
CA ALA A 100 1.41 -20.06 -34.24
C ALA A 100 0.47 -19.12 -35.03
N MET A 101 -0.43 -18.42 -34.34
CA MET A 101 -1.32 -17.43 -34.94
C MET A 101 -0.54 -16.26 -35.54
N GLU A 102 0.51 -15.79 -34.88
CA GLU A 102 1.37 -14.74 -35.45
C GLU A 102 2.17 -15.23 -36.66
N ALA A 103 2.63 -16.48 -36.65
CA ALA A 103 3.24 -17.11 -37.83
C ALA A 103 2.27 -17.11 -39.04
N TRP A 104 1.02 -17.55 -38.85
CA TRP A 104 0.04 -17.57 -39.94
C TRP A 104 -0.38 -16.16 -40.38
N LYS A 105 -0.59 -15.21 -39.44
CA LYS A 105 -0.88 -13.81 -39.78
C LYS A 105 0.25 -13.16 -40.57
N ALA A 106 1.50 -13.51 -40.25
CA ALA A 106 2.68 -13.03 -40.96
C ALA A 106 2.82 -13.65 -42.37
N GLY A 107 2.02 -14.67 -42.71
CA GLY A 107 1.98 -15.26 -44.05
C GLY A 107 2.57 -16.66 -44.17
N PHE A 108 2.80 -17.37 -43.07
CA PHE A 108 3.23 -18.77 -43.13
C PHE A 108 2.14 -19.65 -43.77
N PRO A 109 2.47 -20.52 -44.75
CA PRO A 109 1.46 -21.34 -45.43
C PRO A 109 0.72 -22.27 -44.47
N THR A 110 -0.61 -22.29 -44.57
CA THR A 110 -1.48 -23.10 -43.69
C THR A 110 -1.47 -24.59 -44.02
N ASP A 111 -1.04 -24.94 -45.23
CA ASP A 111 -0.85 -26.30 -45.73
C ASP A 111 0.56 -26.85 -45.46
N GLU A 112 1.49 -26.01 -44.99
CA GLU A 112 2.82 -26.43 -44.55
C GLU A 112 2.87 -26.72 -43.05
N TYR A 113 3.80 -27.59 -42.66
CA TYR A 113 4.03 -27.93 -41.26
C TYR A 113 4.82 -26.81 -40.56
N LEU A 114 4.12 -26.02 -39.72
CA LEU A 114 4.78 -25.08 -38.82
C LEU A 114 5.60 -25.84 -37.77
N PRO A 115 6.89 -25.54 -37.58
CA PRO A 115 7.68 -26.15 -36.52
C PRO A 115 7.03 -25.98 -35.15
N LEU A 116 7.20 -26.98 -34.27
CA LEU A 116 6.70 -26.86 -32.91
C LEU A 116 7.47 -25.78 -32.14
N PRO A 117 6.77 -24.85 -31.47
CA PRO A 117 7.44 -23.85 -30.67
C PRO A 117 8.12 -24.49 -29.46
N ASN A 118 9.25 -23.92 -29.06
CA ASN A 118 10.07 -24.35 -27.93
C ASN A 118 9.48 -23.95 -26.56
N LEU A 119 8.26 -24.42 -26.31
CA LEU A 119 7.47 -24.13 -25.12
C LEU A 119 7.30 -25.37 -24.25
N ALA A 120 7.52 -25.23 -22.94
CA ALA A 120 7.40 -26.35 -21.99
C ALA A 120 6.54 -25.99 -20.78
N CYS A 121 5.60 -26.88 -20.44
CA CYS A 121 4.93 -26.84 -19.15
C CYS A 121 5.88 -27.39 -18.09
N VAL A 122 6.27 -26.55 -17.14
CA VAL A 122 7.18 -26.93 -16.04
C VAL A 122 6.43 -27.20 -14.74
N GLY A 123 5.10 -27.06 -14.74
CA GLY A 123 4.25 -27.31 -13.58
C GLY A 123 3.48 -28.63 -13.63
N LEU A 124 3.98 -29.63 -14.36
CA LEU A 124 3.38 -30.97 -14.42
C LEU A 124 3.90 -31.83 -13.25
N PRO A 125 3.09 -32.05 -12.19
CA PRO A 125 3.56 -32.83 -11.06
C PRO A 125 3.51 -34.33 -11.36
N ILE A 126 4.51 -35.07 -10.89
CA ILE A 126 4.46 -36.53 -10.90
C ILE A 126 3.50 -36.98 -9.80
N ARG A 127 2.30 -37.43 -10.19
CA ARG A 127 1.23 -37.85 -9.27
C ARG A 127 1.25 -39.33 -8.90
N ALA A 128 1.98 -40.16 -9.65
CA ALA A 128 2.08 -41.58 -9.35
C ALA A 128 2.90 -41.85 -8.09
N GLU A 129 2.75 -43.06 -7.56
CA GLU A 129 3.62 -43.54 -6.50
C GLU A 129 5.06 -43.68 -7.01
N LYS A 130 6.05 -43.32 -6.16
CA LYS A 130 7.48 -43.35 -6.52
C LYS A 130 7.90 -44.70 -7.09
N ALA A 131 7.41 -45.79 -6.50
CA ALA A 131 7.71 -47.15 -6.95
C ALA A 131 7.17 -47.45 -8.37
N GLU A 132 6.06 -46.84 -8.79
CA GLU A 132 5.51 -47.01 -10.15
C GLU A 132 6.30 -46.18 -11.17
N TRP A 133 6.71 -44.97 -10.78
CA TRP A 133 7.61 -44.13 -11.57
C TRP A 133 8.94 -44.80 -11.90
N LEU A 134 9.55 -45.46 -10.91
CA LEU A 134 10.82 -46.15 -11.11
C LEU A 134 10.71 -47.39 -12.01
N LYS A 135 9.52 -47.97 -12.22
CA LYS A 135 9.34 -49.09 -13.17
C LYS A 135 9.67 -48.69 -14.62
N LEU A 136 9.58 -47.40 -14.96
CA LEU A 136 9.99 -46.88 -16.27
C LEU A 136 11.48 -47.11 -16.55
N ALA A 137 12.30 -47.31 -15.52
CA ALA A 137 13.69 -47.68 -15.68
C ALA A 137 13.88 -49.09 -16.28
N ALA A 138 12.85 -49.94 -16.22
CA ALA A 138 12.88 -51.32 -16.70
C ALA A 138 14.08 -52.15 -16.18
N GLY A 139 14.53 -51.87 -14.95
CA GLY A 139 15.68 -52.53 -14.32
C GLY A 139 17.06 -51.96 -14.69
N ASP A 140 17.11 -50.84 -15.42
CA ASP A 140 18.35 -50.09 -15.66
C ASP A 140 18.67 -49.17 -14.48
N GLY A 141 19.63 -49.56 -13.65
CA GLY A 141 19.96 -48.84 -12.42
C GLY A 141 20.46 -47.40 -12.61
N LEU A 142 21.03 -47.05 -13.79
CA LEU A 142 21.40 -45.66 -14.08
C LEU A 142 20.15 -44.83 -14.38
N LEU A 143 19.22 -45.37 -15.17
CA LEU A 143 17.96 -44.70 -15.48
C LEU A 143 17.08 -44.60 -14.22
N GLU A 144 17.11 -45.60 -13.34
CA GLU A 144 16.38 -45.60 -12.07
C GLU A 144 16.82 -44.44 -11.17
N GLY A 145 18.14 -44.21 -11.02
CA GLY A 145 18.66 -43.08 -10.24
C GLY A 145 18.24 -41.71 -10.79
N GLU A 146 18.27 -41.53 -12.12
CA GLU A 146 17.84 -40.29 -12.78
C GLU A 146 16.34 -40.05 -12.61
N LEU A 147 15.53 -41.10 -12.80
CA LEU A 147 14.08 -41.02 -12.60
C LEU A 147 13.73 -40.76 -11.13
N GLU A 148 14.47 -41.34 -10.19
CA GLU A 148 14.32 -41.04 -8.76
C GLU A 148 14.57 -39.56 -8.48
N GLU A 149 15.64 -38.98 -9.03
CA GLU A 149 15.91 -37.55 -8.89
C GLU A 149 14.79 -36.70 -9.50
N TYR A 150 14.31 -37.04 -10.71
CA TYR A 150 13.20 -36.31 -11.34
C TYR A 150 11.91 -36.42 -10.53
N TYR A 151 11.64 -37.59 -9.92
CA TYR A 151 10.49 -37.75 -9.02
C TYR A 151 10.52 -36.74 -7.88
N ASP A 152 11.66 -36.64 -7.19
CA ASP A 152 11.77 -35.80 -6.00
C ASP A 152 11.70 -34.30 -6.32
N HIS A 153 12.17 -33.89 -7.50
CA HIS A 153 12.07 -32.51 -7.98
C HIS A 153 10.67 -32.15 -8.51
N PHE A 154 10.02 -33.06 -9.24
CA PHE A 154 8.77 -32.75 -9.96
C PHE A 154 7.49 -33.13 -9.22
N LYS A 155 7.50 -33.92 -8.13
CA LYS A 155 6.27 -34.23 -7.37
C LYS A 155 5.49 -32.99 -6.90
N ASN A 156 6.17 -31.85 -6.72
CA ASN A 156 5.59 -30.55 -6.35
C ASN A 156 5.77 -29.48 -7.44
N ALA A 157 5.88 -29.90 -8.71
CA ALA A 157 6.12 -28.99 -9.82
C ALA A 157 5.02 -27.94 -10.00
N ASP A 158 3.77 -28.27 -9.68
CA ASP A 158 2.62 -27.37 -9.68
C ASP A 158 2.73 -26.20 -8.68
N SER A 159 3.67 -26.27 -7.73
CA SER A 159 3.98 -25.20 -6.78
C SER A 159 5.30 -24.49 -7.07
N LEU A 160 6.22 -25.13 -7.81
CA LEU A 160 7.59 -24.64 -8.02
C LEU A 160 7.82 -24.09 -9.43
N GLY A 161 7.28 -24.76 -10.46
CA GLY A 161 7.49 -24.42 -11.87
C GLY A 161 8.97 -24.19 -12.20
N SER A 162 9.29 -23.02 -12.76
CA SER A 162 10.64 -22.65 -13.18
C SER A 162 11.65 -22.45 -12.04
N LEU A 163 11.23 -22.54 -10.77
CA LEU A 163 12.15 -22.53 -9.63
C LEU A 163 12.93 -23.85 -9.49
N ILE A 164 12.41 -24.95 -10.05
CA ILE A 164 13.04 -26.27 -9.96
C ILE A 164 14.50 -26.18 -10.41
N GLN A 165 15.41 -26.69 -9.58
CA GLN A 165 16.82 -26.82 -9.90
C GLN A 165 17.15 -28.29 -10.10
N ILE A 166 17.79 -28.62 -11.22
CA ILE A 166 18.35 -29.96 -11.47
C ILE A 166 19.87 -29.84 -11.23
N HIS A 167 20.37 -30.54 -10.22
CA HIS A 167 21.75 -30.41 -9.76
C HIS A 167 22.65 -31.47 -10.42
N GLY A 168 23.34 -31.09 -11.50
CA GLY A 168 24.37 -31.93 -12.11
C GLY A 168 24.83 -31.32 -13.42
N GLU A 169 26.15 -31.23 -13.65
CA GLU A 169 26.70 -30.70 -14.91
C GLU A 169 26.42 -31.61 -16.12
N ARG A 170 25.91 -32.82 -15.88
CA ARG A 170 25.33 -33.75 -16.85
C ARG A 170 24.57 -34.81 -16.07
N THR A 171 23.38 -35.16 -16.56
CA THR A 171 22.77 -36.47 -16.28
C THR A 171 23.79 -37.54 -16.71
N LEU A 172 23.98 -38.59 -15.92
CA LEU A 172 24.91 -39.69 -16.24
C LEU A 172 24.51 -40.38 -17.56
N VAL A 173 23.23 -40.26 -17.90
CA VAL A 173 22.61 -40.73 -19.14
C VAL A 173 22.37 -39.52 -20.05
N PRO A 174 22.94 -39.47 -21.28
CA PRO A 174 22.62 -38.41 -22.24
C PRO A 174 21.11 -38.32 -22.49
N HIS A 175 20.60 -37.09 -22.63
CA HIS A 175 19.16 -36.84 -22.78
C HIS A 175 18.52 -37.64 -23.93
N GLU A 176 19.18 -37.76 -25.08
CA GLU A 176 18.70 -38.57 -26.21
C GLU A 176 18.53 -40.04 -25.83
N MET A 177 19.48 -40.60 -25.08
CA MET A 177 19.42 -41.97 -24.58
C MET A 177 18.30 -42.13 -23.54
N LEU A 178 18.09 -41.11 -22.71
CA LEU A 178 17.04 -41.11 -21.70
C LEU A 178 15.65 -41.03 -22.35
N MET A 179 15.47 -40.19 -23.37
CA MET A 179 14.28 -40.12 -24.22
C MET A 179 14.04 -41.42 -25.00
N GLN A 180 15.09 -42.04 -25.54
CA GLN A 180 14.97 -43.30 -26.27
C GLN A 180 14.55 -44.44 -25.34
N LYS A 181 15.16 -44.55 -24.16
CA LYS A 181 14.82 -45.58 -23.15
C LYS A 181 13.41 -45.36 -22.61
N LEU A 182 13.04 -44.12 -22.29
CA LEU A 182 11.68 -43.78 -21.87
C LEU A 182 10.68 -44.08 -22.99
N GLY A 183 10.96 -43.69 -24.23
CA GLY A 183 10.11 -43.97 -25.39
C GLY A 183 9.91 -45.48 -25.61
N ALA A 184 10.96 -46.29 -25.45
CA ALA A 184 10.86 -47.75 -25.53
C ALA A 184 10.02 -48.35 -24.38
N ALA A 185 10.17 -47.84 -23.17
CA ALA A 185 9.36 -48.24 -22.02
C ALA A 185 7.87 -47.89 -22.23
N LEU A 186 7.59 -46.67 -22.67
CA LEU A 186 6.23 -46.18 -22.94
C LEU A 186 5.57 -46.91 -24.12
N ALA A 187 6.31 -47.24 -25.18
CA ALA A 187 5.79 -48.02 -26.30
C ALA A 187 5.38 -49.43 -25.86
N LYS A 188 6.12 -50.02 -24.93
CA LYS A 188 5.82 -51.34 -24.36
C LYS A 188 4.55 -51.32 -23.51
N GLU A 189 4.32 -50.27 -22.73
CA GLU A 189 3.08 -50.14 -21.94
C GLU A 189 1.87 -49.72 -22.79
N LYS A 190 2.05 -48.88 -23.81
CA LYS A 190 0.99 -48.50 -24.75
C LYS A 190 0.43 -49.71 -25.52
N ALA A 191 1.27 -50.71 -25.80
CA ALA A 191 0.86 -51.97 -26.40
C ALA A 191 -0.05 -52.85 -25.50
N ILE A 192 -0.06 -52.57 -24.18
CA ILE A 192 -0.88 -53.29 -23.18
C ILE A 192 -2.29 -52.65 -23.07
N GLY A 193 -2.48 -51.43 -23.62
CA GLY A 193 -3.80 -50.78 -23.70
C GLY A 193 -4.29 -50.19 -22.37
N ASP A 194 -3.40 -49.90 -21.43
CA ASP A 194 -3.73 -49.29 -20.14
C ASP A 194 -3.83 -47.75 -20.27
N PRO A 195 -5.01 -47.14 -20.06
CA PRO A 195 -5.18 -45.68 -20.10
C PRO A 195 -4.32 -44.94 -19.06
N VAL A 196 -3.96 -45.61 -17.95
CA VAL A 196 -3.07 -45.06 -16.92
C VAL A 196 -1.66 -44.89 -17.48
N ALA A 197 -1.18 -45.85 -18.27
CA ALA A 197 0.15 -45.82 -18.89
C ALA A 197 0.29 -44.70 -19.94
N GLU A 198 -0.78 -44.34 -20.65
CA GLU A 198 -0.75 -43.24 -21.62
C GLU A 198 -0.60 -41.87 -20.94
N ALA A 199 -1.41 -41.57 -19.92
CA ALA A 199 -1.30 -40.34 -19.13
C ALA A 199 0.06 -40.24 -18.40
N PHE A 200 0.60 -41.39 -18.00
CA PHE A 200 1.91 -41.50 -17.38
C PHE A 200 3.05 -41.16 -18.34
N GLY A 201 2.97 -41.63 -19.59
CA GLY A 201 3.94 -41.32 -20.64
C GLY A 201 3.97 -39.86 -21.07
N GLU A 202 2.80 -39.21 -21.14
CA GLU A 202 2.72 -37.78 -21.42
C GLU A 202 3.38 -36.95 -20.32
N THR A 203 3.12 -37.30 -19.04
CA THR A 203 3.76 -36.66 -17.89
C THR A 203 5.27 -36.82 -17.94
N ALA A 204 5.75 -38.04 -18.22
CA ALA A 204 7.19 -38.31 -18.29
C ALA A 204 7.88 -37.54 -19.42
N SER A 205 7.28 -37.48 -20.61
CA SER A 205 7.78 -36.65 -21.72
C SER A 205 7.84 -35.16 -21.34
N GLY A 206 6.80 -34.64 -20.68
CA GLY A 206 6.76 -33.26 -20.18
C GLY A 206 7.87 -32.95 -19.18
N VAL A 207 8.10 -33.84 -18.20
CA VAL A 207 9.18 -33.73 -17.21
C VAL A 207 10.55 -33.70 -17.90
N LEU A 208 10.80 -34.60 -18.85
CA LEU A 208 12.08 -34.63 -19.56
C LEU A 208 12.32 -33.37 -20.39
N LYS A 209 11.29 -32.84 -21.04
CA LYS A 209 11.38 -31.55 -21.72
C LYS A 209 11.72 -30.43 -20.74
N ALA A 210 11.08 -30.38 -19.57
CA ALA A 210 11.38 -29.39 -18.53
C ALA A 210 12.84 -29.50 -18.02
N VAL A 211 13.31 -30.73 -17.74
CA VAL A 211 14.71 -30.99 -17.33
C VAL A 211 15.70 -30.48 -18.38
N GLN A 212 15.45 -30.76 -19.67
CA GLN A 212 16.28 -30.27 -20.76
C GLN A 212 16.41 -28.74 -20.72
N TYR A 213 15.32 -28.02 -20.45
CA TYR A 213 15.35 -26.56 -20.31
C TYR A 213 16.12 -26.10 -19.07
N PHE A 214 15.93 -26.72 -17.91
CA PHE A 214 16.59 -26.33 -16.67
C PHE A 214 18.12 -26.46 -16.73
N GLN A 215 18.62 -27.38 -17.56
CA GLN A 215 20.06 -27.56 -17.81
C GLN A 215 20.64 -26.55 -18.81
N ARG A 216 19.82 -25.81 -19.55
CA ARG A 216 20.29 -24.83 -20.53
C ARG A 216 20.80 -23.55 -19.86
N LYS A 217 21.89 -23.03 -20.42
CA LYS A 217 22.61 -21.81 -20.00
C LYS A 217 23.04 -20.97 -21.21
N ASP A 218 22.36 -21.14 -22.34
CA ASP A 218 22.75 -20.64 -23.66
C ASP A 218 21.82 -19.54 -24.18
N PHE A 219 21.03 -18.90 -23.31
CA PHE A 219 20.11 -17.83 -23.68
C PHE A 219 20.79 -16.47 -23.67
N HIS A 220 20.70 -15.75 -24.79
CA HIS A 220 21.27 -14.41 -24.96
C HIS A 220 20.40 -13.34 -24.29
N ILE A 221 19.08 -13.53 -24.33
CA ILE A 221 18.10 -12.66 -23.69
C ILE A 221 17.15 -13.52 -22.86
N VAL A 222 16.97 -13.16 -21.59
CA VAL A 222 15.91 -13.73 -20.74
C VAL A 222 14.99 -12.59 -20.29
N VAL A 223 13.70 -12.67 -20.58
CA VAL A 223 12.74 -11.60 -20.27
C VAL A 223 11.50 -12.18 -19.61
N MET A 224 10.94 -11.50 -18.61
CA MET A 224 9.75 -12.01 -17.94
C MET A 224 8.91 -10.92 -17.26
N ASN A 225 7.64 -11.25 -17.03
CA ASN A 225 6.81 -10.69 -15.98
C ASN A 225 6.54 -11.78 -14.92
N PRO A 226 7.35 -11.87 -13.84
CA PRO A 226 7.25 -12.93 -12.85
C PRO A 226 5.95 -12.85 -12.03
N PRO A 227 5.57 -13.95 -11.35
CA PRO A 227 4.48 -13.93 -10.38
C PRO A 227 4.81 -13.06 -9.16
N PHE A 228 3.92 -12.13 -8.81
CA PHE A 228 4.09 -11.24 -7.63
C PHE A 228 3.48 -11.90 -6.39
N LEU A 229 4.33 -12.51 -5.57
CA LEU A 229 3.89 -13.24 -4.37
C LEU A 229 4.84 -13.00 -3.19
N GLY A 230 4.47 -12.03 -2.36
CA GLY A 230 5.22 -11.69 -1.15
C GLY A 230 5.26 -12.85 -0.14
N ARG A 231 6.35 -12.93 0.61
CA ARG A 231 6.67 -14.02 1.55
C ARG A 231 5.51 -14.52 2.43
N GLY A 232 4.72 -13.61 3.00
CA GLY A 232 3.62 -13.94 3.91
C GLY A 232 2.43 -14.62 3.26
N LYS A 233 2.35 -14.61 1.92
CA LYS A 233 1.27 -15.24 1.13
C LYS A 233 1.70 -16.58 0.50
N GLN A 234 2.95 -16.98 0.68
CA GLN A 234 3.48 -18.23 0.10
C GLN A 234 3.03 -19.44 0.93
N SER A 235 2.81 -20.57 0.26
CA SER A 235 2.62 -21.85 0.94
C SER A 235 3.86 -22.23 1.74
N GLU A 236 3.70 -23.05 2.77
CA GLU A 236 4.83 -23.49 3.60
C GLU A 236 5.92 -24.19 2.78
N TYR A 237 5.53 -25.07 1.86
CA TYR A 237 6.46 -25.79 1.00
C TYR A 237 7.26 -24.84 0.09
N LEU A 238 6.59 -23.94 -0.64
CA LEU A 238 7.25 -22.95 -1.50
C LEU A 238 8.21 -22.07 -0.68
N ARG A 239 7.79 -21.67 0.52
CA ARG A 239 8.60 -20.85 1.41
C ARG A 239 9.91 -21.55 1.82
N GLN A 240 9.81 -22.82 2.24
CA GLN A 240 10.96 -23.65 2.61
C GLN A 240 11.88 -23.93 1.42
N TYR A 241 11.32 -24.19 0.24
CA TYR A 241 12.09 -24.37 -0.99
C TYR A 241 12.84 -23.10 -1.39
N CYS A 242 12.20 -21.92 -1.30
CA CYS A 242 12.89 -20.67 -1.52
C CYS A 242 13.98 -20.41 -0.46
N ASP A 243 13.81 -20.83 0.79
CA ASP A 243 14.85 -20.70 1.82
C ASP A 243 16.10 -21.53 1.53
N SER A 244 15.96 -22.72 0.96
CA SER A 244 17.10 -23.58 0.64
C SER A 244 17.86 -23.11 -0.59
N LEU A 245 17.20 -22.45 -1.54
CA LEU A 245 17.80 -22.02 -2.80
C LEU A 245 18.29 -20.58 -2.82
N PHE A 246 17.62 -19.68 -2.09
CA PHE A 246 17.80 -18.24 -2.23
C PHE A 246 18.20 -17.61 -0.91
N GLN A 247 19.44 -17.14 -0.83
CA GLN A 247 19.94 -16.47 0.38
C GLN A 247 19.35 -15.06 0.54
N TYR A 248 19.36 -14.27 -0.55
CA TYR A 248 19.04 -12.83 -0.50
C TYR A 248 17.73 -12.45 -1.21
N SER A 249 17.27 -13.26 -2.16
CA SER A 249 16.13 -12.95 -3.05
C SER A 249 14.79 -13.51 -2.56
N LYS A 250 14.77 -14.22 -1.42
CA LYS A 250 13.65 -15.05 -0.94
C LYS A 250 12.42 -14.32 -0.36
N ASP A 251 12.48 -13.00 -0.19
CA ASP A 251 11.44 -12.20 0.45
C ASP A 251 10.22 -11.90 -0.45
N ASP A 252 10.35 -12.11 -1.74
CA ASP A 252 9.29 -12.07 -2.73
C ASP A 252 9.60 -13.07 -3.85
N LEU A 253 8.57 -13.71 -4.40
CA LEU A 253 8.78 -14.64 -5.50
C LEU A 253 9.34 -13.93 -6.74
N ALA A 254 8.93 -12.70 -7.00
CA ALA A 254 9.46 -11.92 -8.13
C ALA A 254 10.97 -11.67 -8.01
N THR A 255 11.50 -11.49 -6.80
CA THR A 255 12.94 -11.32 -6.59
C THR A 255 13.71 -12.63 -6.74
N CYS A 256 13.14 -13.78 -6.36
CA CYS A 256 13.72 -15.10 -6.69
C CYS A 256 13.86 -15.26 -8.21
N PHE A 257 12.83 -14.86 -8.95
CA PHE A 257 12.82 -14.97 -10.41
C PHE A 257 13.87 -14.08 -11.09
N ILE A 258 14.25 -12.92 -10.53
CA ILE A 258 15.40 -12.14 -11.04
C ILE A 258 16.68 -13.00 -11.04
N GLU A 259 16.88 -13.84 -10.03
CA GLU A 259 18.01 -14.75 -9.95
C GLU A 259 17.87 -15.95 -10.90
N ILE A 260 16.66 -16.49 -11.07
CA ILE A 260 16.38 -17.51 -12.09
C ILE A 260 16.71 -16.99 -13.50
N CYS A 261 16.31 -15.76 -13.82
CA CYS A 261 16.65 -15.07 -15.07
C CYS A 261 18.16 -15.06 -15.32
N GLN A 262 18.92 -14.63 -14.30
CA GLN A 262 20.38 -14.61 -14.34
C GLN A 262 20.96 -16.01 -14.59
N ARG A 263 20.40 -17.05 -13.96
CA ARG A 263 20.85 -18.43 -14.12
C ARG A 263 20.60 -19.01 -15.50
N PHE A 264 19.60 -18.55 -16.27
CA PHE A 264 19.37 -19.02 -17.64
C PHE A 264 20.21 -18.26 -18.68
N SER A 265 20.59 -17.03 -18.36
CA SER A 265 21.34 -16.15 -19.26
C SER A 265 22.80 -16.58 -19.38
N ILE A 266 23.37 -16.50 -20.59
CA ILE A 266 24.82 -16.66 -20.79
C ILE A 266 25.61 -15.60 -20.02
N SER A 267 26.89 -15.84 -19.78
CA SER A 267 27.82 -14.77 -19.39
C SER A 267 27.89 -13.71 -20.49
N GLY A 268 27.62 -12.44 -20.17
CA GLY A 268 27.47 -11.36 -21.15
C GLY A 268 26.09 -11.30 -21.83
N GLY A 269 25.14 -12.14 -21.41
CA GLY A 269 23.75 -12.10 -21.84
C GLY A 269 22.95 -11.03 -21.08
N TYR A 270 21.77 -10.68 -21.59
CA TYR A 270 20.87 -9.74 -20.94
C TYR A 270 19.73 -10.49 -20.26
N TYR A 271 19.33 -10.02 -19.08
CA TYR A 271 18.08 -10.45 -18.47
C TYR A 271 17.25 -9.27 -17.97
N SER A 272 15.94 -9.35 -18.15
CA SER A 272 15.00 -8.27 -17.90
C SER A 272 13.77 -8.77 -17.12
N SER A 273 13.21 -7.91 -16.27
CA SER A 273 12.04 -8.25 -15.47
C SER A 273 11.11 -7.06 -15.27
N VAL A 274 9.81 -7.31 -15.39
CA VAL A 274 8.75 -6.45 -14.85
C VAL A 274 8.62 -6.77 -13.35
N THR A 275 9.24 -5.98 -12.47
CA THR A 275 9.41 -6.38 -11.06
C THR A 275 8.70 -5.41 -10.09
N PRO A 276 8.24 -5.87 -8.92
CA PRO A 276 7.82 -4.95 -7.86
C PRO A 276 8.96 -3.98 -7.50
N GLN A 277 8.68 -2.69 -7.41
CA GLN A 277 9.74 -1.68 -7.16
C GLN A 277 10.33 -1.74 -5.74
N ASN A 278 9.63 -2.40 -4.80
CA ASN A 278 9.94 -2.38 -3.36
C ASN A 278 11.35 -2.86 -3.00
N TRP A 279 11.93 -3.79 -3.76
CA TRP A 279 13.26 -4.31 -3.47
C TRP A 279 14.38 -3.30 -3.75
N GLN A 280 14.09 -2.24 -4.51
CA GLN A 280 15.03 -1.14 -4.77
C GLN A 280 15.27 -0.27 -3.53
N PHE A 281 14.37 -0.27 -2.54
CA PHE A 281 14.45 0.67 -1.41
C PHE A 281 14.11 0.13 -0.01
N LEU A 282 13.33 -0.95 0.13
CA LEU A 282 12.96 -1.46 1.45
C LEU A 282 14.16 -2.14 2.14
N LYS A 283 14.34 -1.88 3.45
CA LYS A 283 15.48 -2.39 4.24
C LYS A 283 15.69 -3.90 4.12
N LYS A 284 14.62 -4.70 4.13
CA LYS A 284 14.71 -6.17 4.06
C LYS A 284 15.46 -6.70 2.81
N TYR A 285 15.48 -5.93 1.71
CA TYR A 285 16.19 -6.31 0.48
C TYR A 285 17.60 -5.70 0.35
N GLU A 286 18.15 -5.10 1.40
CA GLU A 286 19.49 -4.47 1.35
C GLU A 286 20.57 -5.45 0.89
N ALA A 287 20.59 -6.67 1.44
CA ALA A 287 21.55 -7.69 1.04
C ALA A 287 21.42 -8.08 -0.44
N LEU A 288 20.19 -8.16 -0.97
CA LEU A 288 19.94 -8.40 -2.40
C LEU A 288 20.48 -7.25 -3.25
N ARG A 289 20.27 -5.99 -2.84
CA ARG A 289 20.79 -4.82 -3.57
C ARG A 289 22.30 -4.81 -3.62
N ILE A 290 22.97 -5.03 -2.49
CA ILE A 290 24.43 -5.14 -2.43
C ILE A 290 24.90 -6.23 -3.40
N GLN A 291 24.30 -7.43 -3.30
CA GLN A 291 24.67 -8.56 -4.15
C GLN A 291 24.50 -8.23 -5.66
N LYS A 292 23.41 -7.59 -6.07
CA LYS A 292 23.19 -7.22 -7.48
C LYS A 292 24.11 -6.09 -7.92
N LEU A 293 24.28 -5.05 -7.10
CA LEU A 293 25.14 -3.91 -7.41
C LEU A 293 26.62 -4.27 -7.51
N GLU A 294 27.09 -5.29 -6.79
CA GLU A 294 28.48 -5.74 -6.82
C GLU A 294 28.76 -6.78 -7.90
N ASN A 295 27.78 -7.63 -8.23
CA ASN A 295 28.01 -8.79 -9.08
C ASN A 295 27.40 -8.71 -10.47
N GLN A 296 26.46 -7.79 -10.72
CA GLN A 296 25.72 -7.72 -11.98
C GLN A 296 25.71 -6.28 -12.50
N THR A 297 25.89 -6.11 -13.81
CA THR A 297 25.88 -4.78 -14.44
C THR A 297 24.43 -4.38 -14.69
N LEU A 298 23.97 -3.36 -13.98
CA LEU A 298 22.65 -2.76 -14.17
C LEU A 298 22.70 -1.89 -15.42
N ILE A 299 21.75 -2.10 -16.34
CA ILE A 299 21.71 -1.40 -17.62
C ILE A 299 20.66 -0.30 -17.57
N SER A 300 19.47 -0.62 -17.07
CA SER A 300 18.41 0.37 -16.89
C SER A 300 17.43 0.03 -15.78
N ILE A 301 16.85 1.09 -15.20
CA ILE A 301 15.68 1.04 -14.34
C ILE A 301 14.70 2.11 -14.80
N ILE A 302 13.50 1.67 -15.16
CA ILE A 302 12.38 2.56 -15.46
C ILE A 302 11.32 2.32 -14.39
N ARG A 303 11.04 3.34 -13.58
CA ARG A 303 10.02 3.25 -12.53
C ARG A 303 8.66 3.61 -13.09
N LEU A 304 7.71 2.68 -13.03
CA LEU A 304 6.34 2.90 -13.49
C LEU A 304 5.40 3.26 -12.34
N GLY A 305 5.68 2.84 -11.10
CA GLY A 305 4.79 3.10 -9.97
C GLY A 305 3.48 2.30 -10.05
N GLU A 306 2.42 2.82 -9.42
CA GLU A 306 1.06 2.25 -9.50
C GLU A 306 0.46 2.46 -10.90
N HIS A 307 -0.60 1.72 -11.25
CA HIS A 307 -1.32 1.84 -12.52
C HIS A 307 -0.44 1.58 -13.76
N ALA A 308 0.57 0.72 -13.62
CA ALA A 308 1.39 0.25 -14.73
C ALA A 308 0.67 -0.80 -15.62
N PHE A 309 -0.40 -1.41 -15.11
CA PHE A 309 -1.22 -2.38 -15.82
C PHE A 309 -2.65 -1.85 -15.99
N GLU A 310 -3.31 -2.21 -17.10
CA GLU A 310 -4.71 -1.83 -17.36
C GLU A 310 -5.71 -2.59 -16.46
N SER A 311 -5.36 -3.79 -16.01
CA SER A 311 -6.26 -4.66 -15.24
C SER A 311 -6.50 -4.11 -13.82
N GLN A 312 -7.77 -4.01 -13.42
CA GLN A 312 -8.15 -3.68 -12.03
C GLN A 312 -7.64 -4.70 -11.01
N SER A 313 -7.44 -5.96 -11.41
CA SER A 313 -6.85 -7.00 -10.56
C SER A 313 -5.41 -6.70 -10.15
N ALA A 314 -4.75 -5.76 -10.84
CA ALA A 314 -3.41 -5.29 -10.54
C ALA A 314 -3.39 -3.94 -9.78
N ALA A 315 -4.54 -3.44 -9.32
CA ALA A 315 -4.60 -2.24 -8.48
C ALA A 315 -3.72 -2.40 -7.23
N GLY A 316 -2.95 -1.36 -6.88
CA GLY A 316 -1.96 -1.42 -5.80
C GLY A 316 -0.63 -2.11 -6.16
N ALA A 317 -0.44 -2.57 -7.40
CA ALA A 317 0.86 -3.08 -7.86
C ALA A 317 1.78 -1.92 -8.27
N PHE A 318 2.90 -1.77 -7.57
CA PHE A 318 3.92 -0.76 -7.87
C PHE A 318 5.10 -1.40 -8.60
N VAL A 319 5.36 -0.97 -9.83
CA VAL A 319 6.21 -1.72 -10.78
C VAL A 319 7.42 -0.92 -11.23
N SER A 320 8.49 -1.63 -11.59
CA SER A 320 9.59 -1.10 -12.39
C SER A 320 9.99 -2.09 -13.48
N LEU A 321 10.48 -1.57 -14.60
CA LEU A 321 11.16 -2.34 -15.63
C LEU A 321 12.65 -2.29 -15.34
N ILE A 322 13.31 -3.44 -15.26
CA ILE A 322 14.75 -3.51 -14.99
C ILE A 322 15.45 -4.38 -16.02
N ILE A 323 16.62 -3.93 -16.47
CA ILE A 323 17.50 -4.68 -17.37
C ILE A 323 18.87 -4.82 -16.72
N PHE A 324 19.39 -6.04 -16.71
CA PHE A 324 20.75 -6.35 -16.32
C PHE A 324 21.51 -6.98 -17.49
N LEU A 325 22.82 -6.76 -17.49
CA LEU A 325 23.81 -7.54 -18.22
C LEU A 325 24.46 -8.51 -17.22
N ASN A 326 24.46 -9.80 -17.57
CA ASN A 326 25.00 -10.88 -16.75
C ASN A 326 26.54 -10.89 -16.78
N LYS A 327 27.12 -9.87 -16.15
CA LYS A 327 28.55 -9.58 -16.09
C LYS A 327 28.84 -8.69 -14.89
N HIS A 328 29.99 -8.87 -14.26
CA HIS A 328 30.41 -7.98 -13.17
C HIS A 328 30.53 -6.52 -13.64
N PRO A 329 30.06 -5.55 -12.84
CA PRO A 329 30.18 -4.13 -13.16
C PRO A 329 31.63 -3.66 -13.08
N SER A 330 31.95 -2.66 -13.91
CA SER A 330 33.20 -1.90 -13.82
C SER A 330 33.03 -0.65 -12.95
N ILE A 331 34.12 0.04 -12.62
CA ILE A 331 34.04 1.32 -11.90
C ILE A 331 33.31 2.42 -12.70
N GLN A 332 33.27 2.27 -14.03
CA GLN A 332 32.61 3.20 -14.95
C GLN A 332 31.18 2.76 -15.30
N SER A 333 30.70 1.63 -14.78
CA SER A 333 29.35 1.15 -15.07
C SER A 333 28.30 2.14 -14.59
N ASN A 334 27.51 2.64 -15.55
CA ASN A 334 26.37 3.49 -15.32
C ASN A 334 25.11 2.78 -15.79
N TYR A 335 23.98 3.07 -15.15
CA TYR A 335 22.67 2.62 -15.62
C TYR A 335 21.80 3.81 -16.00
N PHE A 336 20.93 3.59 -16.98
CA PHE A 336 19.90 4.56 -17.36
C PHE A 336 18.74 4.49 -16.39
N ALA A 337 18.34 5.63 -15.84
CA ALA A 337 17.23 5.76 -14.91
C ALA A 337 16.17 6.70 -15.47
N LEU A 338 14.90 6.29 -15.39
CA LEU A 338 13.76 7.12 -15.76
C LEU A 338 12.62 6.96 -14.74
N ASN A 339 11.99 8.07 -14.37
CA ASN A 339 10.76 8.05 -13.58
C ASN A 339 9.53 8.33 -14.45
N SER A 340 8.61 7.38 -14.49
CA SER A 340 7.28 7.52 -15.09
C SER A 340 6.17 7.27 -14.05
N SER A 341 6.49 7.31 -12.75
CA SER A 341 5.51 7.10 -11.68
C SER A 341 4.43 8.17 -11.61
N ASP A 342 4.74 9.37 -12.09
CA ASP A 342 3.91 10.56 -11.89
C ASP A 342 2.73 10.64 -12.88
N PHE A 343 2.73 9.78 -13.90
CA PHE A 343 1.65 9.64 -14.87
C PHE A 343 0.55 8.70 -14.35
N GLU A 344 -0.71 8.95 -14.70
CA GLU A 344 -1.86 8.26 -14.09
C GLU A 344 -2.27 7.00 -14.85
N SER A 345 -2.01 6.92 -16.16
CA SER A 345 -2.44 5.80 -17.01
C SER A 345 -1.27 5.00 -17.62
N PRO A 346 -1.47 3.71 -17.96
CA PRO A 346 -0.48 2.91 -18.69
C PRO A 346 -0.03 3.55 -20.01
N LEU A 347 -0.95 4.20 -20.75
CA LEU A 347 -0.65 4.86 -22.02
C LEU A 347 0.26 6.08 -21.83
N GLU A 348 -0.04 6.94 -20.86
CA GLU A 348 0.83 8.09 -20.55
C GLU A 348 2.21 7.65 -20.07
N LYS A 349 2.28 6.55 -19.30
CA LYS A 349 3.55 5.95 -18.88
C LYS A 349 4.34 5.45 -20.09
N ALA A 350 3.71 4.75 -21.03
CA ALA A 350 4.35 4.30 -22.26
C ALA A 350 4.89 5.48 -23.09
N ASP A 351 4.07 6.52 -23.26
CA ASP A 351 4.44 7.76 -23.94
C ASP A 351 5.62 8.46 -23.26
N SER A 352 5.63 8.50 -21.93
CA SER A 352 6.74 9.05 -21.13
C SER A 352 8.03 8.30 -21.39
N ILE A 353 8.00 6.96 -21.45
CA ILE A 353 9.19 6.16 -21.74
C ILE A 353 9.78 6.54 -23.10
N ILE A 354 8.95 6.83 -24.09
CA ILE A 354 9.39 7.22 -25.43
C ILE A 354 9.95 8.66 -25.42
N LYS A 355 9.19 9.61 -24.87
CA LYS A 355 9.43 11.06 -25.02
C LYS A 355 10.43 11.64 -24.03
N GLU A 356 10.43 11.15 -22.79
CA GLU A 356 11.24 11.73 -21.72
C GLU A 356 12.71 11.31 -21.83
N ASN A 357 13.58 12.21 -21.37
CA ASN A 357 14.99 11.92 -21.17
C ASN A 357 15.17 11.32 -19.78
N GLY A 358 15.93 10.22 -19.70
CA GLY A 358 16.42 9.71 -18.43
C GLY A 358 17.74 10.35 -18.04
N ILE A 359 18.33 9.81 -16.97
CA ILE A 359 19.66 10.19 -16.50
C ILE A 359 20.55 8.95 -16.41
N LEU A 360 21.86 9.15 -16.52
CA LEU A 360 22.85 8.10 -16.28
C LEU A 360 23.38 8.23 -14.86
N ILE A 361 23.27 7.14 -14.09
CA ILE A 361 23.70 7.09 -12.69
C ILE A 361 24.84 6.09 -12.56
N ASN A 362 25.89 6.46 -11.83
CA ASN A 362 26.97 5.55 -11.52
C ASN A 362 26.49 4.44 -10.57
N GLN A 363 26.57 3.18 -11.02
CA GLN A 363 26.08 2.03 -10.26
C GLN A 363 26.80 1.89 -8.91
N ARG A 364 28.13 2.05 -8.89
CA ARG A 364 28.94 1.87 -7.68
C ARG A 364 28.60 2.91 -6.61
N SER A 365 28.23 4.13 -7.00
CA SER A 365 27.82 5.18 -6.06
C SER A 365 26.60 4.79 -5.22
N GLN A 366 25.72 3.92 -5.73
CA GLN A 366 24.51 3.50 -5.03
C GLN A 366 24.81 2.66 -3.78
N LEU A 367 26.01 2.05 -3.70
CA LEU A 367 26.47 1.36 -2.49
C LEU A 367 26.70 2.31 -1.30
N ASN A 368 26.81 3.62 -1.53
CA ASN A 368 26.96 4.62 -0.48
C ASN A 368 25.62 5.20 0.00
N ASN A 369 24.52 4.89 -0.67
CA ASN A 369 23.20 5.35 -0.26
C ASN A 369 22.81 4.71 1.08
N PRO A 370 22.03 5.39 1.94
CA PRO A 370 21.45 4.77 3.12
C PRO A 370 20.70 3.50 2.74
N ASP A 371 20.98 2.39 3.42
CA ASP A 371 20.46 1.04 3.12
C ASP A 371 20.77 0.53 1.70
N ASN A 372 21.82 1.04 1.04
CA ASN A 372 22.24 0.68 -0.32
C ASN A 372 21.09 0.75 -1.34
N ARG A 373 20.21 1.74 -1.19
CA ARG A 373 19.05 1.93 -2.08
C ARG A 373 19.51 2.22 -3.50
N ILE A 374 18.78 1.66 -4.46
CA ILE A 374 18.97 1.98 -5.88
C ILE A 374 18.01 3.11 -6.22
N LEU A 375 18.55 4.29 -6.47
CA LEU A 375 17.78 5.48 -6.75
C LEU A 375 17.69 5.72 -8.27
N ILE A 376 16.75 6.56 -8.68
CA ILE A 376 16.60 6.99 -10.07
C ILE A 376 16.98 8.47 -10.23
N GLU A 377 17.70 9.00 -9.25
CA GLU A 377 18.20 10.38 -9.16
C GLU A 377 19.37 10.47 -8.17
N GLU A 378 20.15 11.55 -8.25
CA GLU A 378 21.25 11.80 -7.32
C GLU A 378 20.76 12.33 -5.97
N MET A 379 21.38 11.87 -4.89
CA MET A 379 21.12 12.32 -3.52
C MET A 379 22.01 13.50 -3.15
N SER A 380 21.47 14.38 -2.30
CA SER A 380 22.26 15.43 -1.64
C SER A 380 23.34 14.84 -0.75
N SER A 381 24.52 15.47 -0.73
CA SER A 381 25.64 15.12 0.14
C SER A 381 25.50 15.63 1.59
N ALA A 382 24.35 16.21 1.96
CA ALA A 382 24.12 16.71 3.30
C ALA A 382 24.07 15.58 4.36
N LYS A 383 24.33 15.95 5.62
CA LYS A 383 24.27 15.01 6.76
C LYS A 383 22.84 14.51 6.95
N LEU A 384 22.67 13.28 7.41
CA LEU A 384 21.35 12.69 7.63
C LEU A 384 20.69 13.21 8.92
N LEU A 385 19.36 13.31 8.94
CA LEU A 385 18.57 13.77 10.10
C LEU A 385 18.84 12.96 11.38
N GLN A 386 19.07 11.66 11.26
CA GLN A 386 19.35 10.74 12.37
C GLN A 386 20.61 11.11 13.18
N ARG A 387 21.50 11.95 12.63
CA ARG A 387 22.63 12.50 13.38
C ARG A 387 22.20 13.51 14.45
N TYR A 388 21.04 14.13 14.28
CA TYR A 388 20.54 15.22 15.12
C TYR A 388 19.26 14.86 15.88
N ALA A 389 18.61 13.75 15.53
CA ALA A 389 17.35 13.32 16.13
C ALA A 389 17.17 11.81 16.13
N ASP A 390 16.48 11.30 17.13
CA ASP A 390 16.00 9.93 17.22
C ASP A 390 14.63 9.80 16.54
N THR A 391 14.37 8.64 15.93
CA THR A 391 13.09 8.34 15.26
C THR A 391 12.43 7.07 15.85
N PRO A 392 11.98 7.09 17.12
CA PRO A 392 11.41 5.92 17.78
C PRO A 392 10.08 5.49 17.13
N GLN A 393 9.85 4.17 17.06
CA GLN A 393 8.57 3.57 16.66
C GLN A 393 7.52 3.79 17.74
N GLY A 394 6.29 4.14 17.35
CA GLY A 394 5.15 4.23 18.28
C GLY A 394 4.59 2.90 18.74
N LEU A 395 3.70 2.98 19.73
CA LEU A 395 3.05 1.84 20.38
C LEU A 395 2.11 1.12 19.40
N LYS A 396 2.17 -0.23 19.37
CA LYS A 396 1.22 -1.03 18.61
C LYS A 396 0.35 -1.86 19.55
N THR A 397 -0.93 -1.49 19.65
CA THR A 397 -1.93 -2.14 20.50
C THR A 397 -2.21 -3.58 20.06
N GLY A 398 -2.39 -3.80 18.75
CA GLY A 398 -2.91 -5.05 18.19
C GLY A 398 -4.43 -5.20 18.29
N ASP A 399 -5.11 -4.31 19.01
CA ASP A 399 -6.57 -4.28 19.21
C ASP A 399 -7.00 -2.85 19.61
N ASP A 400 -7.06 -1.96 18.62
CA ASP A 400 -7.40 -0.55 18.85
C ASP A 400 -8.80 -0.39 19.48
N ASN A 401 -9.76 -1.26 19.14
CA ASN A 401 -11.12 -1.20 19.69
C ASN A 401 -11.17 -1.51 21.19
N ARG A 402 -10.23 -2.30 21.71
CA ARG A 402 -10.11 -2.53 23.16
C ARG A 402 -9.42 -1.38 23.86
N TYR A 403 -8.28 -0.91 23.32
CA TYR A 403 -7.37 -0.04 24.05
C TYR A 403 -7.54 1.46 23.79
N ARG A 404 -8.13 1.86 22.65
CA ARG A 404 -8.23 3.27 22.24
C ARG A 404 -9.67 3.79 22.34
N ARG A 405 -9.83 5.01 22.85
CA ARG A 405 -11.11 5.75 22.87
C ARG A 405 -10.86 7.18 22.45
N GLU A 406 -11.86 7.83 21.87
CA GLU A 406 -11.88 9.28 21.78
C GLU A 406 -12.04 9.86 23.19
N PHE A 407 -11.33 10.94 23.53
CA PHE A 407 -11.32 11.42 24.92
C PHE A 407 -12.72 11.82 25.41
N TRP A 408 -13.59 12.28 24.51
CA TRP A 408 -14.96 12.70 24.83
C TRP A 408 -15.94 11.55 25.04
N GLU A 409 -15.55 10.31 24.74
CA GLU A 409 -16.31 9.11 25.14
C GLU A 409 -16.23 8.88 26.65
N LEU A 410 -15.37 9.61 27.37
CA LEU A 410 -15.17 9.50 28.80
C LEU A 410 -15.67 10.77 29.50
N GLN A 411 -16.37 10.60 30.63
CA GLN A 411 -16.84 11.73 31.44
C GLN A 411 -15.69 12.49 32.10
N LEU A 412 -14.70 11.74 32.63
CA LEU A 412 -13.51 12.26 33.28
C LEU A 412 -12.33 11.35 32.94
N LEU A 413 -11.18 11.96 32.67
CA LEU A 413 -9.93 11.22 32.50
C LEU A 413 -9.42 10.78 33.87
N SER A 414 -9.33 9.47 34.07
CA SER A 414 -8.73 8.85 35.25
C SER A 414 -7.30 8.41 34.96
N ASP A 415 -6.56 7.97 35.99
CA ASP A 415 -5.20 7.45 35.81
C ASP A 415 -5.09 6.25 34.86
N ARG A 416 -6.21 5.55 34.64
CA ARG A 416 -6.32 4.47 33.65
C ARG A 416 -6.11 4.98 32.23
N TRP A 417 -6.63 6.15 31.89
CA TRP A 417 -6.61 6.66 30.52
C TRP A 417 -5.49 7.67 30.37
N LYS A 418 -4.53 7.36 29.51
CA LYS A 418 -3.42 8.26 29.22
C LYS A 418 -3.59 8.88 27.87
N TYR A 419 -3.04 10.08 27.78
CA TYR A 419 -3.02 10.85 26.57
C TYR A 419 -2.28 10.10 25.44
N TYR A 420 -2.94 9.87 24.29
CA TYR A 420 -2.44 9.19 23.10
C TYR A 420 -2.51 10.05 21.81
N GLN A 421 -1.36 10.46 21.27
CA GLN A 421 -1.30 11.22 20.01
C GLN A 421 -1.22 10.27 18.80
N SER A 422 -2.04 10.55 17.79
CA SER A 422 -2.19 9.82 16.55
C SER A 422 -1.91 10.71 15.33
N THR A 423 -2.29 10.24 14.15
CA THR A 423 -1.99 10.85 12.85
C THR A 423 -2.57 12.27 12.75
N PRO A 424 -1.75 13.28 12.44
CA PRO A 424 -2.26 14.60 12.08
C PRO A 424 -3.10 14.52 10.81
N GLU A 425 -4.31 15.07 10.83
CA GLU A 425 -5.24 15.00 9.68
C GLU A 425 -5.20 16.24 8.80
N LYS A 426 -4.92 17.40 9.40
CA LYS A 426 -4.91 18.71 8.73
C LYS A 426 -3.48 19.19 8.57
N GLU A 427 -3.12 19.69 7.38
CA GLU A 427 -1.83 20.34 7.15
C GLU A 427 -1.78 21.73 7.80
N ASN A 428 -0.56 22.22 8.07
CA ASN A 428 -0.27 23.60 8.53
C ASN A 428 -0.81 23.96 9.94
N ARG A 429 -1.11 22.96 10.78
CA ARG A 429 -1.44 23.18 12.19
C ARG A 429 -0.32 22.67 13.08
N SER A 430 -0.01 23.44 14.12
CA SER A 430 1.10 23.11 15.02
C SER A 430 0.77 21.96 15.98
N PHE A 431 -0.50 21.74 16.31
CA PHE A 431 -0.95 20.69 17.23
C PHE A 431 -2.18 19.97 16.66
N GLU A 432 -2.01 18.70 16.30
CA GLU A 432 -3.02 17.85 15.69
C GLU A 432 -2.84 16.37 16.10
N GLY A 433 -3.86 15.56 15.81
CA GLY A 433 -3.88 14.13 16.10
C GLY A 433 -4.09 13.81 17.58
N MET A 434 -4.71 14.70 18.34
CA MET A 434 -4.82 14.63 19.80
C MET A 434 -6.24 14.38 20.31
N HIS A 435 -6.99 13.55 19.59
CA HIS A 435 -8.37 13.19 19.93
C HIS A 435 -8.47 11.90 20.76
N PHE A 436 -7.45 11.04 20.73
CA PHE A 436 -7.48 9.75 21.40
C PHE A 436 -6.89 9.74 22.80
N VAL A 437 -7.37 8.81 23.61
CA VAL A 437 -6.74 8.32 24.84
C VAL A 437 -6.58 6.82 24.77
N ILE A 438 -5.62 6.30 25.52
CA ILE A 438 -5.30 4.88 25.57
C ILE A 438 -5.44 4.32 26.97
N ASP A 439 -6.02 3.12 27.08
CA ASP A 439 -6.11 2.37 28.32
C ASP A 439 -4.71 1.88 28.73
N TRP A 440 -4.24 2.43 29.84
CA TRP A 440 -2.92 2.19 30.41
C TRP A 440 -2.98 1.39 31.73
N SER A 441 -4.15 0.83 32.09
CA SER A 441 -4.34 0.06 33.33
C SER A 441 -3.34 -1.09 33.51
N GLU A 442 -2.96 -1.75 32.42
CA GLU A 442 -2.03 -2.88 32.41
C GLU A 442 -0.61 -2.48 31.98
N SER A 443 -0.29 -1.18 31.93
CA SER A 443 1.02 -0.67 31.50
C SER A 443 1.52 -1.24 30.16
N GLY A 444 0.59 -1.56 29.26
CA GLY A 444 0.88 -2.10 27.93
C GLY A 444 1.29 -3.58 27.87
N GLN A 445 1.19 -4.36 28.97
CA GLN A 445 1.63 -5.77 29.01
C GLN A 445 0.96 -6.67 27.96
N ASN A 446 -0.32 -6.44 27.67
CA ASN A 446 -1.11 -7.24 26.72
C ASN A 446 -1.25 -6.59 25.34
N MET A 447 -0.42 -5.60 25.03
CA MET A 447 -0.38 -4.97 23.71
C MET A 447 0.61 -5.69 22.80
N ALA A 448 0.34 -5.71 21.50
CA ALA A 448 1.14 -6.45 20.53
C ALA A 448 2.64 -6.07 20.55
N ARG A 449 2.96 -4.77 20.66
CA ARG A 449 4.35 -4.29 20.82
C ARG A 449 4.42 -3.01 21.64
N LEU A 450 4.97 -3.11 22.85
CA LEU A 450 5.34 -1.96 23.69
C LEU A 450 6.62 -1.31 23.15
N GLN A 451 6.49 -0.17 22.48
CA GLN A 451 7.58 0.56 21.82
C GLN A 451 7.41 2.07 22.05
N GLY A 452 8.45 2.84 21.73
CA GLY A 452 8.36 4.30 21.76
C GLY A 452 8.66 4.95 23.10
N LEU A 453 9.01 4.15 24.12
CA LEU A 453 9.32 4.59 25.49
C LEU A 453 10.35 5.74 25.54
N SER A 454 11.34 5.73 24.65
CA SER A 454 12.40 6.74 24.61
C SER A 454 11.93 8.13 24.15
N ALA A 455 10.72 8.22 23.57
CA ALA A 455 10.08 9.47 23.14
C ALA A 455 9.27 10.13 24.27
N TRP A 456 8.73 9.34 25.20
CA TRP A 456 7.78 9.84 26.18
C TRP A 456 8.44 10.85 27.12
N GLY A 457 7.71 11.91 27.43
CA GLY A 457 8.19 13.07 28.19
C GLY A 457 9.13 14.01 27.41
N LYS A 458 9.46 13.73 26.14
CA LYS A 458 10.31 14.59 25.31
C LYS A 458 9.48 15.29 24.24
N ARG A 459 9.79 16.57 24.00
CA ARG A 459 9.23 17.34 22.88
C ARG A 459 9.84 16.86 21.56
N GLY A 460 9.05 16.89 20.49
CA GLY A 460 9.49 16.51 19.16
C GLY A 460 8.52 16.92 18.07
N VAL A 461 8.57 16.23 16.95
CA VAL A 461 7.62 16.41 15.83
C VAL A 461 7.02 15.05 15.49
N ALA A 462 5.71 14.95 15.48
CA ALA A 462 4.95 13.82 14.95
C ALA A 462 4.74 14.00 13.44
N VAL A 463 5.01 12.96 12.67
CA VAL A 463 4.84 12.93 11.21
C VAL A 463 3.98 11.73 10.86
N GLY A 464 2.85 11.95 10.19
CA GLY A 464 2.03 10.87 9.65
C GLY A 464 2.81 10.03 8.64
N GLN A 465 2.54 8.73 8.56
CA GLN A 465 3.31 7.83 7.69
C GLN A 465 2.83 7.82 6.23
N MET A 466 1.58 8.20 5.99
CA MET A 466 0.88 7.98 4.72
C MET A 466 1.00 9.19 3.80
N ARG A 467 1.14 8.93 2.49
CA ARG A 467 1.06 9.91 1.38
C ARG A 467 1.80 11.23 1.65
N GLU A 468 1.09 12.28 2.05
CA GLU A 468 1.62 13.63 2.24
C GLU A 468 2.51 13.82 3.46
N LEU A 469 2.59 12.83 4.36
CA LEU A 469 3.41 12.92 5.59
C LEU A 469 3.07 14.17 6.44
N PRO A 470 1.80 14.39 6.81
CA PRO A 470 1.39 15.58 7.56
C PRO A 470 2.09 15.63 8.91
N THR A 471 2.37 16.83 9.43
CA THR A 471 3.17 17.00 10.65
C THR A 471 2.43 17.76 11.73
N SER A 472 2.80 17.48 12.99
CA SER A 472 2.35 18.18 14.20
C SER A 472 3.49 18.21 15.21
N LEU A 473 3.54 19.20 16.09
CA LEU A 473 4.39 19.14 17.26
C LEU A 473 3.95 17.99 18.16
N TYR A 474 4.93 17.30 18.74
CA TYR A 474 4.74 16.18 19.65
C TYR A 474 5.05 16.62 21.08
N LEU A 475 4.12 16.29 21.98
CA LEU A 475 4.12 16.78 23.37
C LEU A 475 4.77 15.82 24.37
N GLY A 476 5.31 14.68 23.94
CA GLY A 476 5.86 13.67 24.83
C GLY A 476 4.82 12.71 25.41
N VAL A 477 3.60 12.70 24.88
CA VAL A 477 2.53 11.76 25.26
C VAL A 477 2.75 10.38 24.61
N ILE A 478 1.95 9.37 24.95
CA ILE A 478 2.07 8.07 24.27
C ILE A 478 1.70 8.28 22.79
N GLN A 479 2.49 7.73 21.87
CA GLN A 479 2.31 7.91 20.42
C GLN A 479 1.85 6.63 19.73
N ASP A 480 0.99 6.81 18.72
CA ASP A 480 0.53 5.75 17.83
C ASP A 480 1.65 5.21 16.93
N SER A 481 1.63 3.91 16.66
CA SER A 481 2.47 3.28 15.64
C SER A 481 2.25 3.81 14.21
N ASN A 482 1.16 4.53 13.93
CA ASN A 482 0.87 5.18 12.65
C ASN A 482 1.54 6.56 12.47
N ILE A 483 2.20 7.07 13.53
CA ILE A 483 3.00 8.29 13.45
C ILE A 483 4.47 7.99 13.72
N ASN A 484 5.31 8.77 13.04
CA ASN A 484 6.73 8.80 13.22
C ASN A 484 7.06 10.03 14.06
N VAL A 485 7.49 9.79 15.30
CA VAL A 485 7.94 10.86 16.16
C VAL A 485 9.44 11.06 15.95
N ILE A 486 9.84 12.29 15.68
CA ILE A 486 11.23 12.74 15.54
C ILE A 486 11.57 13.53 16.81
N ILE A 487 12.49 13.00 17.61
CA ILE A 487 12.92 13.60 18.87
C ILE A 487 14.32 14.20 18.69
N PRO A 488 14.52 15.52 18.83
CA PRO A 488 15.85 16.10 18.76
C PRO A 488 16.76 15.59 19.87
N ASN A 489 18.01 15.27 19.52
CA ASN A 489 19.05 14.90 20.49
C ASN A 489 19.44 16.09 21.39
N ASN A 490 19.24 17.31 20.87
CA ASN A 490 19.39 18.56 21.61
C ASN A 490 18.09 19.39 21.47
N PRO A 491 17.37 19.70 22.55
CA PRO A 491 16.12 20.46 22.50
C PRO A 491 16.19 21.78 21.71
N LYS A 492 17.37 22.41 21.64
CA LYS A 492 17.60 23.63 20.84
C LYS A 492 17.40 23.44 19.33
N HIS A 493 17.43 22.21 18.84
CA HIS A 493 17.24 21.91 17.41
C HIS A 493 15.76 21.73 17.03
N LEU A 494 14.83 21.74 17.99
CA LEU A 494 13.43 21.44 17.75
C LEU A 494 12.79 22.35 16.69
N SER A 495 13.05 23.65 16.75
CA SER A 495 12.49 24.62 15.80
C SER A 495 13.02 24.42 14.38
N ALA A 496 14.32 24.14 14.23
CA ALA A 496 14.92 23.82 12.94
C ALA A 496 14.35 22.53 12.33
N ILE A 497 14.20 21.49 13.16
CA ILE A 497 13.60 20.22 12.73
C ILE A 497 12.12 20.39 12.37
N TRP A 498 11.36 21.17 13.15
CA TRP A 498 9.97 21.51 12.85
C TRP A 498 9.84 22.17 11.47
N MET A 499 10.68 23.18 11.19
CA MET A 499 10.68 23.85 9.89
C MET A 499 11.01 22.91 8.75
N PHE A 500 12.02 22.05 8.94
CA PHE A 500 12.39 21.07 7.92
C PHE A 500 11.27 20.07 7.63
N LEU A 501 10.68 19.48 8.67
CA LEU A 501 9.65 18.44 8.50
C LEU A 501 8.35 19.00 7.89
N ASN A 502 8.04 20.28 8.10
CA ASN A 502 6.93 20.97 7.40
C ASN A 502 7.25 21.35 5.95
N SER A 503 8.51 21.25 5.53
CA SER A 503 8.92 21.69 4.19
C SER A 503 8.55 20.67 3.11
N LYS A 504 8.28 21.18 1.90
CA LYS A 504 8.17 20.32 0.70
C LYS A 504 9.45 19.52 0.45
N GLU A 505 10.61 20.07 0.81
CA GLU A 505 11.92 19.43 0.64
C GLU A 505 12.03 18.13 1.43
N PHE A 506 11.58 18.11 2.71
CA PHE A 506 11.54 16.88 3.49
C PHE A 506 10.65 15.84 2.82
N ARG A 507 9.43 16.21 2.44
CA ARG A 507 8.48 15.29 1.80
C ARG A 507 9.05 14.67 0.53
N ILE A 508 9.59 15.52 -0.34
CA ILE A 508 10.22 15.10 -1.59
C ILE A 508 11.36 14.13 -1.27
N ASN A 509 12.36 14.53 -0.49
CA ASN A 509 13.55 13.71 -0.21
C ASN A 509 13.22 12.40 0.53
N CYS A 510 12.23 12.42 1.43
CA CYS A 510 11.74 11.23 2.10
C CYS A 510 11.11 10.25 1.11
N ARG A 511 10.31 10.75 0.16
CA ARG A 511 9.71 9.96 -0.92
C ARG A 511 10.71 9.48 -1.97
N LYS A 512 11.87 10.13 -2.12
CA LYS A 512 13.00 9.60 -2.90
C LYS A 512 13.62 8.36 -2.27
N LEU A 513 13.59 8.26 -0.94
CA LEU A 513 14.14 7.13 -0.21
C LEU A 513 13.15 5.99 -0.03
N ASP A 514 11.86 6.28 0.16
CA ASP A 514 10.82 5.26 0.38
C ASP A 514 9.55 5.60 -0.40
N GLN A 515 9.33 4.81 -1.46
CA GLN A 515 8.19 4.98 -2.37
C GLN A 515 6.96 4.18 -1.92
N LYS A 516 6.98 3.51 -0.77
CA LYS A 516 5.80 2.81 -0.26
C LYS A 516 4.77 3.82 0.22
N ILE A 517 3.47 3.55 0.08
CA ILE A 517 2.39 4.44 0.57
C ILE A 517 2.64 4.91 2.02
N SER A 518 3.05 3.99 2.91
CA SER A 518 3.55 4.31 4.25
C SER A 518 5.08 4.34 4.33
N VAL A 519 5.64 5.39 4.93
CA VAL A 519 7.08 5.53 5.16
C VAL A 519 7.47 5.13 6.57
N THR A 520 8.56 4.38 6.71
CA THR A 520 9.04 3.93 8.04
C THR A 520 9.74 5.02 8.85
N ASN A 521 9.76 4.87 10.18
CA ASN A 521 10.48 5.77 11.08
C ASN A 521 11.98 5.87 10.71
N ALA A 522 12.59 4.72 10.40
CA ALA A 522 14.01 4.65 10.04
C ALA A 522 14.30 5.45 8.76
N THR A 523 13.46 5.34 7.74
CA THR A 523 13.61 6.13 6.50
C THR A 523 13.60 7.63 6.80
N MET A 524 12.69 8.11 7.66
CA MET A 524 12.61 9.54 7.97
C MET A 524 13.89 10.08 8.63
N GLY A 525 14.58 9.27 9.43
CA GLY A 525 15.89 9.61 9.98
C GLY A 525 17.00 9.66 8.92
N GLN A 526 16.85 8.99 7.79
CA GLN A 526 17.85 8.93 6.72
C GLN A 526 17.70 10.05 5.68
N VAL A 527 16.79 11.00 5.88
CA VAL A 527 16.63 12.15 4.97
C VAL A 527 17.78 13.15 5.18
N PRO A 528 18.39 13.69 4.11
CA PRO A 528 19.40 14.74 4.23
C PRO A 528 18.86 15.99 4.93
N PHE A 529 19.62 16.53 5.88
CA PHE A 529 19.23 17.64 6.75
C PHE A 529 20.41 18.59 7.04
N ASP A 530 20.24 19.85 6.65
CA ASP A 530 21.17 20.95 6.90
C ASP A 530 20.72 21.76 8.12
N LEU A 531 21.32 21.47 9.28
CA LEU A 531 20.96 22.11 10.54
C LEU A 531 21.15 23.64 10.50
N ASP A 532 22.29 24.11 9.97
CA ASP A 532 22.64 25.54 10.01
C ASP A 532 21.65 26.37 9.17
N ARG A 533 21.23 25.83 8.02
CA ARG A 533 20.19 26.45 7.17
C ARG A 533 18.85 26.50 7.91
N TRP A 534 18.40 25.39 8.46
CA TRP A 534 17.07 25.31 9.08
C TRP A 534 16.97 26.06 10.41
N GLN A 535 18.09 26.25 11.12
CA GLN A 535 18.13 27.15 12.28
C GLN A 535 17.84 28.59 11.89
N LYS A 536 18.46 29.10 10.82
CA LYS A 536 18.19 30.46 10.30
C LYS A 536 16.73 30.63 9.89
N VAL A 537 16.20 29.66 9.13
CA VAL A 537 14.78 29.68 8.72
C VAL A 537 13.85 29.68 9.94
N ALA A 538 14.19 28.91 10.98
CA ALA A 538 13.40 28.87 12.21
C ALA A 538 13.48 30.16 13.02
N GLU A 539 14.64 30.81 13.09
CA GLU A 539 14.81 32.11 13.76
C GLU A 539 14.01 33.23 13.08
N GLU A 540 13.91 33.19 11.75
CA GLU A 540 13.11 34.15 10.98
C GLU A 540 11.59 33.92 11.15
N GLN A 541 11.13 32.66 11.14
CA GLN A 541 9.70 32.32 11.22
C GLN A 541 9.15 32.32 12.66
N TYR A 542 9.99 31.92 13.62
CA TYR A 542 9.64 31.78 15.03
C TYR A 542 10.65 32.54 15.91
N PRO A 543 10.75 33.89 15.79
CA PRO A 543 11.73 34.68 16.53
C PRO A 543 11.55 34.61 18.06
N ASN A 544 10.33 34.30 18.51
CA ASN A 544 9.98 34.15 19.93
C ASN A 544 9.84 32.67 20.35
N GLY A 545 10.30 31.73 19.51
CA GLY A 545 10.12 30.29 19.72
C GLY A 545 8.83 29.73 19.11
N LEU A 546 8.71 28.41 19.19
CA LEU A 546 7.54 27.67 18.71
C LEU A 546 6.28 28.01 19.53
N PRO A 547 5.08 27.88 18.94
CA PRO A 547 3.84 28.19 19.64
C PRO A 547 3.66 27.29 20.88
N GLU A 548 3.04 27.86 21.92
CA GLU A 548 2.61 27.09 23.10
C GLU A 548 1.46 26.13 22.76
N PRO A 549 1.34 24.96 23.42
CA PRO A 549 0.27 24.00 23.19
C PRO A 549 -1.12 24.63 23.32
N HIS A 550 -1.85 24.63 22.19
CA HIS A 550 -3.18 25.21 22.07
C HIS A 550 -3.96 24.57 20.93
N SER A 551 -5.29 24.50 21.06
CA SER A 551 -6.21 24.12 19.98
C SER A 551 -7.51 24.90 20.12
N ASP A 552 -8.06 25.34 18.98
CA ASP A 552 -9.42 25.87 18.85
C ASP A 552 -10.43 24.81 18.35
N ASP A 553 -9.92 23.64 17.96
CA ASP A 553 -10.70 22.47 17.53
C ASP A 553 -11.18 21.69 18.77
N PRO A 554 -12.50 21.57 19.00
CA PRO A 554 -13.04 20.91 20.19
C PRO A 554 -12.84 19.39 20.22
N THR A 555 -12.34 18.80 19.13
CA THR A 555 -11.97 17.38 19.05
C THR A 555 -10.54 17.12 19.53
N GLN A 556 -9.77 18.15 19.89
CA GLN A 556 -8.42 17.98 20.43
C GLN A 556 -8.45 18.21 21.94
N TRP A 557 -7.84 17.33 22.72
CA TRP A 557 -7.81 17.44 24.19
C TRP A 557 -7.16 18.73 24.75
N LEU A 558 -6.45 19.51 23.91
CA LEU A 558 -5.81 20.78 24.26
C LEU A 558 -6.84 21.92 24.28
N PHE A 559 -8.02 21.68 23.72
CA PHE A 559 -9.09 22.66 23.68
C PHE A 559 -9.64 22.91 25.09
N LYS A 560 -9.77 24.19 25.43
CA LYS A 560 -10.08 24.64 26.79
C LYS A 560 -11.56 24.94 27.03
N GLY A 561 -12.44 24.55 26.12
CA GLY A 561 -13.88 24.81 26.24
C GLY A 561 -14.28 26.28 25.97
N ASN A 562 -13.46 27.07 25.28
CA ASN A 562 -13.76 28.45 24.93
C ASN A 562 -14.76 28.52 23.78
N ILE A 563 -15.89 29.22 23.96
CA ILE A 563 -16.93 29.33 22.92
C ILE A 563 -16.50 30.29 21.81
N ALA A 564 -16.15 31.54 22.14
CA ALA A 564 -15.93 32.62 21.15
C ALA A 564 -14.67 32.45 20.27
N GLY A 565 -13.72 31.60 20.68
CA GLY A 565 -12.51 31.28 19.92
C GLY A 565 -12.53 29.92 19.25
N SER A 566 -13.57 29.10 19.46
CA SER A 566 -13.61 27.75 18.90
C SER A 566 -13.87 27.75 17.40
N GLU A 567 -13.35 26.73 16.71
CA GLU A 567 -13.74 26.43 15.32
C GLU A 567 -15.22 26.04 15.20
N GLN A 568 -15.84 25.57 16.28
CA GLN A 568 -17.24 25.09 16.32
C GLN A 568 -18.05 25.71 17.48
N PRO A 569 -18.26 27.05 17.53
CA PRO A 569 -18.80 27.73 18.70
C PRO A 569 -20.18 27.23 19.14
N LEU A 570 -21.09 26.89 18.21
CA LEU A 570 -22.42 26.41 18.56
C LEU A 570 -22.38 25.02 19.22
N HIS A 571 -21.58 24.09 18.69
CA HIS A 571 -21.42 22.77 19.30
C HIS A 571 -20.83 22.88 20.70
N VAL A 572 -19.84 23.76 20.87
CA VAL A 572 -19.21 24.00 22.18
C VAL A 572 -20.21 24.62 23.16
N ALA A 573 -20.95 25.64 22.74
CA ALA A 573 -21.97 26.29 23.56
C ALA A 573 -23.05 25.31 24.04
N ILE A 574 -23.54 24.44 23.16
CA ILE A 574 -24.56 23.43 23.49
C ILE A 574 -24.01 22.38 24.46
N ALA A 575 -22.79 21.88 24.22
CA ALA A 575 -22.15 20.94 25.14
C ALA A 575 -21.91 21.55 26.53
N ARG A 576 -21.46 22.81 26.60
CA ARG A 576 -21.30 23.54 27.87
C ARG A 576 -22.63 23.82 28.56
N MET A 577 -23.65 24.20 27.80
CA MET A 577 -25.02 24.36 28.30
C MET A 577 -25.53 23.07 28.95
N LEU A 578 -25.17 21.89 28.42
CA LEU A 578 -25.53 20.59 29.00
C LEU A 578 -24.54 20.10 30.07
N GLY A 579 -23.58 20.94 30.46
CA GLY A 579 -22.61 20.68 31.52
C GLY A 579 -21.50 19.70 31.16
N TYR A 580 -21.21 19.49 29.87
CA TYR A 580 -19.99 18.80 29.46
C TYR A 580 -18.77 19.71 29.68
N ARG A 581 -17.64 19.11 30.09
CA ARG A 581 -16.38 19.81 30.32
C ARG A 581 -15.26 19.16 29.53
N TRP A 582 -14.45 19.97 28.87
CA TRP A 582 -13.22 19.50 28.24
C TRP A 582 -12.12 19.24 29.27
N PRO A 583 -11.17 18.33 28.99
CA PRO A 583 -10.06 17.99 29.90
C PRO A 583 -9.29 19.22 30.40
N GLU A 584 -8.93 20.13 29.49
CA GLU A 584 -8.13 21.32 29.79
C GLU A 584 -9.01 22.56 30.08
N GLN A 585 -10.31 22.39 30.33
CA GLN A 585 -11.20 23.50 30.67
C GLN A 585 -10.89 24.05 32.08
N PRO A 586 -10.66 25.37 32.24
CA PRO A 586 -10.41 25.98 33.55
C PRO A 586 -11.50 25.66 34.59
N ALA A 587 -11.08 25.35 35.83
CA ALA A 587 -11.99 24.94 36.91
C ALA A 587 -13.04 26.01 37.24
N ASP A 588 -12.64 27.29 37.28
CA ASP A 588 -13.48 28.41 37.69
C ASP A 588 -14.02 29.21 36.50
N ASN A 589 -14.52 28.53 35.45
CA ASN A 589 -15.01 29.24 34.28
C ASN A 589 -16.38 29.88 34.56
N PRO A 590 -16.55 31.21 34.40
CA PRO A 590 -17.79 31.90 34.75
C PRO A 590 -19.04 31.39 34.02
N LEU A 591 -18.89 30.78 32.84
CA LEU A 591 -20.02 30.25 32.08
C LEU A 591 -20.59 28.95 32.67
N ASP A 592 -19.87 28.28 33.58
CA ASP A 592 -20.32 27.01 34.16
C ASP A 592 -21.55 27.19 35.05
N VAL A 593 -21.82 28.40 35.56
CA VAL A 593 -23.04 28.72 36.31
C VAL A 593 -24.30 28.72 35.44
N LEU A 594 -24.12 28.82 34.12
CA LEU A 594 -25.21 28.79 33.13
C LEU A 594 -25.48 27.38 32.60
N ALA A 595 -24.65 26.40 32.98
CA ALA A 595 -24.85 25.02 32.60
C ALA A 595 -26.05 24.42 33.33
N ASP A 596 -26.81 23.61 32.61
CA ASP A 596 -27.90 22.83 33.17
C ASP A 596 -27.36 21.78 34.16
N ARG A 597 -28.12 21.59 35.25
CA ARG A 597 -27.67 20.79 36.39
C ARG A 597 -27.66 19.31 36.06
N ASP A 598 -28.74 18.78 35.48
CA ASP A 598 -28.85 17.35 35.18
C ASP A 598 -28.45 17.00 33.74
N GLY A 599 -28.21 18.00 32.90
CA GLY A 599 -27.82 17.83 31.51
C GLY A 599 -28.99 17.44 30.62
N ILE A 600 -30.22 17.81 30.99
CA ILE A 600 -31.45 17.54 30.22
C ILE A 600 -32.08 18.89 29.85
N VAL A 601 -32.03 19.23 28.55
CA VAL A 601 -32.59 20.50 28.07
C VAL A 601 -33.59 20.24 26.95
N CYS A 602 -34.87 20.51 27.23
CA CYS A 602 -35.95 20.40 26.26
C CYS A 602 -35.86 21.50 25.21
N ILE A 603 -35.95 21.11 23.93
CA ILE A 603 -36.04 22.05 22.83
C ILE A 603 -37.38 22.80 22.84
N PRO A 604 -38.56 22.13 22.90
CA PRO A 604 -39.82 22.84 23.09
C PRO A 604 -39.92 23.40 24.52
N PRO A 605 -40.71 24.47 24.72
CA PRO A 605 -41.08 24.90 26.06
C PRO A 605 -41.86 23.80 26.78
N VAL A 606 -41.40 23.43 27.97
CA VAL A 606 -42.07 22.51 28.90
C VAL A 606 -42.33 23.27 30.20
N TRP A 607 -43.49 23.06 30.81
CA TRP A 607 -43.91 23.84 31.97
C TRP A 607 -42.89 23.75 33.12
N GLY A 608 -42.36 24.90 33.55
CA GLY A 608 -41.39 25.02 34.64
C GLY A 608 -39.92 25.03 34.19
N GLU A 609 -39.66 24.76 32.91
CA GLU A 609 -38.31 24.68 32.35
C GLU A 609 -38.08 25.79 31.30
N ARG A 610 -36.85 26.30 31.23
CA ARG A 610 -36.48 27.27 30.18
C ARG A 610 -36.25 26.55 28.85
N PRO A 611 -36.76 27.06 27.72
CA PRO A 611 -36.50 26.46 26.42
C PRO A 611 -35.00 26.45 26.07
N ALA A 612 -34.55 25.41 25.36
CA ALA A 612 -33.15 25.26 24.95
C ALA A 612 -32.59 26.51 24.26
N VAL A 613 -33.39 27.17 23.41
CA VAL A 613 -32.97 28.34 22.64
C VAL A 613 -32.65 29.54 23.53
N GLU A 614 -33.36 29.72 24.64
CA GLU A 614 -33.13 30.83 25.58
C GLU A 614 -31.86 30.59 26.41
N LEU A 615 -31.65 29.35 26.84
CA LEU A 615 -30.43 28.94 27.54
C LEU A 615 -29.21 29.08 26.62
N LEU A 616 -29.32 28.63 25.37
CA LEU A 616 -28.27 28.76 24.38
C LEU A 616 -27.93 30.22 24.08
N ARG A 617 -28.93 31.09 23.94
CA ARG A 617 -28.71 32.54 23.78
C ARG A 617 -28.04 33.15 25.01
N SER A 618 -28.42 32.71 26.21
CA SER A 618 -27.83 33.21 27.46
C SER A 618 -26.35 32.88 27.57
N ILE A 619 -25.97 31.62 27.28
CA ILE A 619 -24.57 31.21 27.33
C ILE A 619 -23.73 31.84 26.20
N LEU A 620 -24.31 32.02 25.00
CA LEU A 620 -23.66 32.72 23.91
C LEU A 620 -23.47 34.21 24.22
N ALA A 621 -24.49 34.88 24.76
CA ALA A 621 -24.40 36.27 25.18
C ALA A 621 -23.32 36.49 26.25
N ALA A 622 -23.24 35.60 27.24
CA ALA A 622 -22.20 35.65 28.26
C ALA A 622 -20.80 35.37 27.68
N ALA A 623 -20.68 34.50 26.68
CA ALA A 623 -19.40 34.15 26.07
C ALA A 623 -18.85 35.22 25.12
N TYR A 624 -19.72 35.92 24.37
CA TYR A 624 -19.34 36.96 23.42
C TYR A 624 -19.41 38.38 24.01
N GLY A 625 -20.07 38.58 25.16
CA GLY A 625 -20.19 39.88 25.81
C GLY A 625 -20.80 40.94 24.88
N SER A 626 -20.09 42.05 24.69
CA SER A 626 -20.51 43.14 23.80
C SER A 626 -20.63 42.75 22.33
N ASP A 627 -19.96 41.67 21.91
CA ASP A 627 -19.97 41.21 20.51
C ASP A 627 -21.20 40.36 20.18
N TRP A 628 -21.99 39.99 21.19
CA TRP A 628 -23.24 39.27 20.99
C TRP A 628 -24.31 40.16 20.36
N SER A 629 -24.87 39.70 19.24
CA SER A 629 -25.94 40.40 18.53
C SER A 629 -26.74 39.41 17.67
N PRO A 630 -27.96 39.78 17.20
CA PRO A 630 -28.70 38.94 16.25
C PRO A 630 -27.89 38.61 14.98
N ARG A 631 -27.06 39.55 14.52
CA ARG A 631 -26.14 39.32 13.40
C ARG A 631 -25.09 38.26 13.74
N LYS A 632 -24.54 38.28 14.95
CA LYS A 632 -23.59 37.24 15.40
C LYS A 632 -24.26 35.87 15.47
N GLU A 633 -25.51 35.78 15.93
CA GLU A 633 -26.29 34.54 15.92
C GLU A 633 -26.42 33.95 14.50
N GLU A 634 -26.76 34.79 13.52
CA GLU A 634 -26.83 34.38 12.10
C GLU A 634 -25.47 33.95 11.53
N GLU A 635 -24.40 34.66 11.89
CA GLU A 635 -23.02 34.31 11.50
C GLU A 635 -22.64 32.91 12.04
N LEU A 636 -22.96 32.62 13.30
CA LEU A 636 -22.68 31.32 13.92
C LEU A 636 -23.48 30.17 13.30
N LEU A 637 -24.76 30.41 12.97
CA LEU A 637 -25.59 29.43 12.28
C LEU A 637 -25.02 29.10 10.89
N LYS A 638 -24.60 30.13 10.14
CA LYS A 638 -23.93 29.93 8.83
C LYS A 638 -22.61 29.19 8.98
N GLN A 639 -21.80 29.50 9.99
CA GLN A 639 -20.54 28.79 10.27
C GLN A 639 -20.78 27.30 10.57
N ALA A 640 -21.86 26.97 11.28
CA ALA A 640 -22.28 25.59 11.54
C ALA A 640 -22.90 24.89 10.31
N GLY A 641 -23.02 25.58 9.16
CA GLY A 641 -23.59 25.05 7.93
C GLY A 641 -25.13 25.07 7.86
N TYR A 642 -25.81 25.70 8.83
CA TYR A 642 -27.26 25.79 8.85
C TYR A 642 -27.76 26.88 7.91
N THR A 643 -28.51 26.49 6.87
CA THR A 643 -29.00 27.39 5.80
C THR A 643 -30.52 27.50 5.74
N LYS A 644 -31.25 26.79 6.62
CA LYS A 644 -32.71 26.77 6.64
C LYS A 644 -33.29 27.96 7.43
N ASN A 645 -34.57 28.21 7.20
CA ASN A 645 -35.35 29.16 8.00
C ASN A 645 -35.78 28.49 9.31
N GLY A 646 -35.32 29.02 10.45
CA GLY A 646 -35.63 28.46 11.77
C GLY A 646 -34.74 28.93 12.93
N GLY A 647 -33.66 29.67 12.63
CA GLY A 647 -32.74 30.19 13.66
C GLY A 647 -32.10 29.08 14.49
N LEU A 648 -31.71 29.41 15.73
CA LEU A 648 -31.13 28.44 16.66
C LEU A 648 -32.06 27.27 16.95
N GLU A 649 -33.37 27.49 17.13
CA GLU A 649 -34.29 26.38 17.41
C GLU A 649 -34.35 25.38 16.24
N GLY A 650 -34.45 25.89 15.00
CA GLY A 650 -34.42 25.04 13.81
C GLY A 650 -33.13 24.26 13.68
N PHE A 651 -31.97 24.87 13.99
CA PHE A 651 -30.68 24.16 14.02
C PHE A 651 -30.68 23.04 15.06
N LEU A 652 -31.12 23.31 16.30
CA LEU A 652 -31.17 22.33 17.38
C LEU A 652 -32.05 21.12 17.02
N ARG A 653 -33.19 21.36 16.36
CA ARG A 653 -34.12 20.29 15.95
C ARG A 653 -33.63 19.49 14.76
N ASP A 654 -33.21 20.17 13.70
CA ASP A 654 -33.09 19.57 12.37
C ASP A 654 -31.68 19.08 12.04
N GLU A 655 -30.63 19.72 12.57
CA GLU A 655 -29.26 19.53 12.07
C GLU A 655 -28.20 19.34 13.15
N PHE A 656 -28.43 19.81 14.38
CA PHE A 656 -27.43 19.75 15.44
C PHE A 656 -26.93 18.32 15.72
N PHE A 657 -27.81 17.35 15.95
CA PHE A 657 -27.35 16.00 16.31
C PHE A 657 -26.58 15.30 15.18
N ALA A 658 -27.03 15.47 13.94
CA ALA A 658 -26.35 14.91 12.77
C ALA A 658 -24.97 15.56 12.55
N SER A 659 -24.88 16.89 12.65
CA SER A 659 -23.61 17.62 12.56
C SER A 659 -22.69 17.33 13.75
N HIS A 660 -23.21 17.21 14.96
CA HIS A 660 -22.46 16.85 16.17
C HIS A 660 -21.91 15.43 16.06
N SER A 661 -22.72 14.48 15.58
CA SER A 661 -22.27 13.11 15.32
C SER A 661 -21.15 13.09 14.29
N LYS A 662 -21.25 13.88 13.21
CA LYS A 662 -20.18 13.98 12.20
C LYS A 662 -18.90 14.62 12.77
N LEU A 663 -19.04 15.71 13.53
CA LEU A 663 -17.93 16.43 14.15
C LEU A 663 -17.13 15.54 15.11
N PHE A 664 -17.82 14.74 15.93
CA PHE A 664 -17.21 13.86 16.91
C PHE A 664 -17.14 12.40 16.43
N HIS A 665 -16.76 12.20 15.16
CA HIS A 665 -16.37 10.91 14.57
C HIS A 665 -17.39 9.77 14.74
N HIS A 666 -18.68 10.08 14.65
CA HIS A 666 -19.79 9.16 14.90
C HIS A 666 -19.76 8.53 16.30
N ARG A 667 -19.26 9.29 17.28
CA ARG A 667 -19.24 9.03 18.72
C ARG A 667 -19.81 10.24 19.49
N PRO A 668 -21.09 10.60 19.27
CA PRO A 668 -21.68 11.77 19.92
C PRO A 668 -21.80 11.55 21.43
N PHE A 669 -21.47 12.58 22.21
CA PHE A 669 -21.67 12.60 23.66
C PHE A 669 -22.81 13.53 24.09
N ILE A 670 -23.32 14.36 23.16
CA ILE A 670 -24.62 15.02 23.30
C ILE A 670 -25.64 14.28 22.44
N TRP A 671 -26.66 13.71 23.10
CA TRP A 671 -27.70 12.92 22.46
C TRP A 671 -28.96 13.75 22.27
N GLN A 672 -29.67 13.49 21.16
CA GLN A 672 -31.00 14.03 20.93
C GLN A 672 -32.02 12.90 21.03
N VAL A 673 -32.93 12.99 22.00
CA VAL A 673 -34.07 12.08 22.13
C VAL A 673 -35.32 12.83 21.71
N TRP A 674 -36.13 12.23 20.84
CA TRP A 674 -37.31 12.89 20.29
C TRP A 674 -38.37 11.88 19.88
N ASP A 675 -39.60 12.37 19.71
CA ASP A 675 -40.79 11.53 19.44
C ASP A 675 -41.03 11.24 17.95
N GLY A 676 -40.16 11.72 17.06
CA GLY A 676 -40.28 11.54 15.61
C GLY A 676 -41.11 12.61 14.91
N THR A 677 -41.64 13.61 15.63
CA THR A 677 -42.42 14.71 15.06
C THR A 677 -41.65 16.04 15.05
N LYS A 678 -41.82 16.83 13.99
CA LYS A 678 -41.04 18.07 13.77
C LYS A 678 -41.27 19.12 14.86
N ASP A 679 -42.53 19.28 15.28
CA ASP A 679 -43.01 20.21 16.29
C ASP A 679 -43.30 19.54 17.65
N GLY A 680 -42.86 18.28 17.85
CA GLY A 680 -43.09 17.54 19.08
C GLY A 680 -41.98 17.64 20.11
N PHE A 681 -41.99 16.65 21.02
CA PHE A 681 -41.01 16.52 22.07
C PHE A 681 -39.64 16.21 21.49
N SER A 682 -38.67 17.05 21.85
CA SER A 682 -37.27 16.82 21.55
C SER A 682 -36.43 17.37 22.68
N VAL A 683 -35.43 16.61 23.11
CA VAL A 683 -34.58 16.95 24.25
C VAL A 683 -33.13 16.67 23.88
N LEU A 684 -32.23 17.54 24.34
CA LEU A 684 -30.80 17.32 24.28
C LEU A 684 -30.32 16.82 25.64
N LEU A 685 -29.47 15.79 25.62
CA LEU A 685 -29.00 15.08 26.79
C LEU A 685 -27.48 15.02 26.78
N ASN A 686 -26.85 15.32 27.91
CA ASN A 686 -25.44 14.94 28.12
C ASN A 686 -25.37 13.44 28.44
N TYR A 687 -24.84 12.64 27.51
CA TYR A 687 -24.73 11.18 27.67
C TYR A 687 -24.05 10.78 28.98
N HIS A 688 -23.03 11.53 29.39
CA HIS A 688 -22.26 11.26 30.61
C HIS A 688 -23.02 11.50 31.91
N LYS A 689 -24.11 12.26 31.86
CA LYS A 689 -25.00 12.49 33.00
C LYS A 689 -26.21 11.56 33.00
N LEU A 690 -26.41 10.76 31.94
CA LEU A 690 -27.54 9.86 31.80
C LEU A 690 -27.31 8.59 32.64
N ASP A 691 -28.01 8.52 33.75
CA ASP A 691 -28.11 7.39 34.67
C ASP A 691 -29.59 7.01 34.86
N ARG A 692 -29.86 5.98 35.67
CA ARG A 692 -31.24 5.54 35.94
C ARG A 692 -32.12 6.70 36.45
N LYS A 693 -31.60 7.55 37.35
CA LYS A 693 -32.37 8.61 37.99
C LYS A 693 -32.71 9.74 37.02
N THR A 694 -31.76 10.14 36.20
CA THR A 694 -31.95 11.17 35.17
C THR A 694 -32.82 10.66 34.02
N LEU A 695 -32.75 9.36 33.69
CA LEU A 695 -33.69 8.72 32.76
C LEU A 695 -35.12 8.70 33.32
N GLU A 696 -35.31 8.35 34.60
CA GLU A 696 -36.61 8.48 35.28
C GLU A 696 -37.12 9.93 35.26
N LYS A 697 -36.23 10.91 35.51
CA LYS A 697 -36.58 12.34 35.42
C LYS A 697 -36.99 12.73 34.00
N LEU A 698 -36.26 12.30 32.97
CA LEU A 698 -36.61 12.52 31.57
C LEU A 698 -38.03 12.00 31.25
N ILE A 699 -38.33 10.77 31.65
CA ILE A 699 -39.59 10.08 31.34
C ILE A 699 -40.76 10.70 32.10
N TYR A 700 -40.63 10.84 33.42
CA TYR A 700 -41.76 11.17 34.30
C TYR A 700 -41.90 12.65 34.59
N THR A 701 -40.82 13.42 34.51
CA THR A 701 -40.85 14.88 34.75
C THR A 701 -40.97 15.62 33.42
N TYR A 702 -39.95 15.55 32.55
CA TYR A 702 -39.91 16.36 31.33
C TYR A 702 -40.93 15.91 30.29
N LEU A 703 -40.88 14.64 29.88
CA LEU A 703 -41.83 14.07 28.93
C LEU A 703 -43.24 13.97 29.53
N GLY A 704 -43.35 13.67 30.83
CA GLY A 704 -44.62 13.67 31.56
C GLY A 704 -45.31 15.04 31.54
N ALA A 705 -44.57 16.12 31.78
CA ALA A 705 -45.07 17.49 31.70
C ALA A 705 -45.49 17.85 30.27
N TRP A 706 -44.69 17.47 29.26
CA TRP A 706 -45.06 17.65 27.85
C TRP A 706 -46.34 16.91 27.47
N ILE A 707 -46.50 15.64 27.86
CA ILE A 707 -47.72 14.86 27.62
C ILE A 707 -48.94 15.54 28.27
N THR A 708 -48.77 16.06 29.48
CA THR A 708 -49.84 16.78 30.20
C THR A 708 -50.25 18.03 29.42
N GLN A 709 -49.27 18.82 28.97
CA GLN A 709 -49.51 19.98 28.12
C GLN A 709 -50.23 19.59 26.82
N GLN A 710 -49.80 18.53 26.13
CA GLN A 710 -50.45 18.09 24.90
C GLN A 710 -51.89 17.60 25.13
N LYS A 711 -52.20 16.96 26.28
CA LYS A 711 -53.58 16.61 26.66
C LYS A 711 -54.47 17.84 26.80
N ASP A 712 -53.95 18.92 27.37
CA ASP A 712 -54.70 20.18 27.48
C ASP A 712 -54.86 20.87 26.12
N GLU A 713 -53.86 20.80 25.23
CA GLU A 713 -53.99 21.30 23.86
C GLU A 713 -55.01 20.52 23.02
N VAL A 714 -55.12 19.20 23.21
CA VAL A 714 -56.18 18.38 22.60
C VAL A 714 -57.55 18.80 23.11
N ARG A 715 -57.71 19.05 24.43
CA ARG A 715 -58.96 19.56 25.01
C ARG A 715 -59.35 20.95 24.48
N GLN A 716 -58.36 21.75 24.08
CA GLN A 716 -58.54 23.07 23.47
C GLN A 716 -58.69 23.01 21.94
N GLU A 717 -58.77 21.80 21.35
CA GLU A 717 -58.91 21.58 19.91
C GLU A 717 -57.80 22.25 19.07
N LYS A 718 -56.58 22.36 19.62
CA LYS A 718 -55.45 22.95 18.89
C LYS A 718 -55.02 22.04 17.73
N PRO A 719 -54.78 22.58 16.52
CA PRO A 719 -54.31 21.80 15.39
C PRO A 719 -53.03 21.00 15.68
N GLY A 720 -53.03 19.70 15.32
CA GLY A 720 -51.88 18.81 15.45
C GLY A 720 -51.61 18.24 16.85
N ALA A 721 -52.36 18.67 17.88
CA ALA A 721 -52.13 18.25 19.27
C ALA A 721 -52.33 16.73 19.49
N GLU A 722 -53.33 16.10 18.84
CA GLU A 722 -53.56 14.65 18.95
C GLU A 722 -52.37 13.83 18.43
N LYS A 723 -51.79 14.27 17.31
CA LYS A 723 -50.61 13.63 16.71
C LYS A 723 -49.39 13.76 17.63
N ARG A 724 -49.15 14.95 18.19
CA ARG A 724 -48.05 15.18 19.15
C ARG A 724 -48.24 14.37 20.43
N LEU A 725 -49.46 14.29 20.94
CA LEU A 725 -49.78 13.48 22.13
C LEU A 725 -49.48 12.00 21.88
N ALA A 726 -49.98 11.44 20.78
CA ALA A 726 -49.76 10.04 20.44
C ALA A 726 -48.25 9.71 20.26
N ALA A 727 -47.50 10.60 19.61
CA ALA A 727 -46.05 10.44 19.44
C ALA A 727 -45.31 10.48 20.80
N ALA A 728 -45.65 11.43 21.68
CA ALA A 728 -45.05 11.56 22.99
C ALA A 728 -45.34 10.36 23.91
N GLU A 729 -46.58 9.85 23.90
CA GLU A 729 -46.94 8.63 24.64
C GLU A 729 -46.21 7.39 24.10
N ALA A 730 -46.06 7.27 22.78
CA ALA A 730 -45.26 6.20 22.17
C ALA A 730 -43.77 6.29 22.53
N LEU A 731 -43.19 7.50 22.57
CA LEU A 731 -41.82 7.71 23.04
C LEU A 731 -41.66 7.30 24.50
N LYS A 732 -42.63 7.66 25.35
CA LYS A 732 -42.61 7.30 26.78
C LYS A 732 -42.51 5.79 26.97
N VAL A 733 -43.34 5.02 26.26
CA VAL A 733 -43.31 3.55 26.32
C VAL A 733 -41.94 3.00 25.91
N LYS A 734 -41.31 3.55 24.86
CA LYS A 734 -39.97 3.12 24.43
C LYS A 734 -38.90 3.43 25.47
N LEU A 735 -38.96 4.58 26.12
CA LEU A 735 -38.01 4.96 27.16
C LEU A 735 -38.21 4.11 28.44
N GLU A 736 -39.45 3.75 28.78
CA GLU A 736 -39.74 2.85 29.90
C GLU A 736 -39.21 1.42 29.67
N GLN A 737 -39.06 0.98 28.43
CA GLN A 737 -38.41 -0.31 28.11
C GLN A 737 -36.89 -0.31 28.38
N ILE A 738 -36.28 0.87 28.53
CA ILE A 738 -34.84 1.03 28.81
C ILE A 738 -34.56 1.02 30.34
N LEU A 739 -35.55 1.38 31.16
CA LEU A 739 -35.48 1.42 32.64
C LEU A 739 -35.54 0.04 33.29
#